data_AF-A0A822VN61-F1
#
_entry.id   AF-A0A822VN61-F1
#
_cell.length_a   1.000
_cell.length_b   1.000
_cell.length_c   1.000
_cell.angle_alpha   90.00
_cell.angle_beta   90.00
_cell.angle_gamma   90.00
#
_symmetry.space_group_name_H-M   'P 1'
#
loop_
_entity.id
_entity.type
_entity.pdbx_description
1 polymer ?
#
loop_
_entity_poly.entity_id
_entity_poly.type
_entity_poly.pdbx_seq_one_letter_code
_entity_poly.pdbx_strand_id
1 'polypeptide(L)'
;MKRLCDELSVLPGIGPKSAEKFLKINIQNINDLLTYYPFRYEDFESKSIYDLQDGEKAVVVGEVVSPANVQYYGYKRNRLRFSMKQGEVVLAVSFFNQPYLADKIALGQDIAVWGKWDKAKASLTGMKILAQVSDELQPVYHVAQGISQVNLVKAIKTAIDQGYLHLLEENLPSVLRERYRLMNRREAVFAMHFPTNLEEYRQALRRMKFEELFYFQLQLQMLKANNRDISNGLKIAYDVDRLAMQIRQLPFVLTDAQSGALAEILSDMKSYGHMNRLLQGDVGSGKTVVAGLAMFAAVTAGMQAAIMVPTEILAEQHFESLRQLFPELSIALLTGGMKAAERRTALEAISSGQVDIIVGTHALIQESVSYHKLGLVVTDEQHRFGVKQRRLFREKGDNPDVLMMTATPIPRTLAITAFGDMDVSIINQLPAGRKPIITRWVKHQQLPTVLAWLERELEVGAQVYFISPLIEESEALDLKNAVDLQSDLEAHFGEQVTVDLLHGKMKNAEKDAIMQAFKERKTNILVSTTVIEVGVNVPNATVMVIMDADRFGLSQLHQLRGRVGRGHKQSYAVLVANPKTESGKERMKIMTETTDGFILAEADLKMRGSGEIFGTRQSGLPEFQVANIIEDYPILEEARRVASQIVSVENWQEDPNWSILLANLKDREELD
;
A
#
# COMPACT_ATOMS: atom_id res chain seq x y z
N MET A 1 27.11 32.41 -17.21
CA MET A 1 25.64 32.61 -17.16
C MET A 1 25.12 31.68 -16.08
N LYS A 2 24.30 32.16 -15.13
CA LYS A 2 23.80 31.33 -14.03
C LYS A 2 22.82 30.29 -14.57
N ARG A 3 22.94 29.03 -14.14
CA ARG A 3 22.04 27.94 -14.52
C ARG A 3 21.65 27.13 -13.29
N LEU A 4 20.44 26.58 -13.30
CA LEU A 4 19.95 25.73 -12.21
C LEU A 4 20.72 24.40 -12.09
N CYS A 5 21.36 23.96 -13.19
CA CYS A 5 22.24 22.79 -13.21
C CYS A 5 23.68 23.08 -12.76
N ASP A 6 24.00 24.32 -12.35
CA ASP A 6 25.33 24.63 -11.82
C ASP A 6 25.57 23.88 -10.49
N GLU A 7 26.82 23.49 -10.24
CA GLU A 7 27.21 22.83 -9.00
C GLU A 7 27.07 23.76 -7.78
N LEU A 8 26.85 23.16 -6.60
CA LEU A 8 26.76 23.89 -5.34
C LEU A 8 28.04 24.67 -4.99
N SER A 9 29.19 24.27 -5.54
CA SER A 9 30.50 24.90 -5.34
C SER A 9 30.56 26.36 -5.84
N VAL A 10 29.61 26.76 -6.70
CA VAL A 10 29.46 28.13 -7.21
C VAL A 10 28.86 29.07 -6.15
N LEU A 11 28.18 28.54 -5.13
CA LEU A 11 27.56 29.35 -4.08
C LEU A 11 28.60 29.87 -3.07
N PRO A 12 28.58 31.17 -2.74
CA PRO A 12 29.46 31.74 -1.72
C PRO A 12 29.33 31.00 -0.38
N GLY A 13 30.45 30.50 0.15
CA GLY A 13 30.48 29.78 1.42
C GLY A 13 30.32 28.26 1.31
N ILE A 14 30.14 27.71 0.11
CA ILE A 14 30.14 26.26 -0.15
C ILE A 14 31.37 25.90 -0.98
N GLY A 15 32.42 25.39 -0.32
CA GLY A 15 33.59 24.86 -1.02
C GLY A 15 33.36 23.44 -1.58
N PRO A 16 34.28 22.91 -2.41
CA PRO A 16 34.15 21.59 -3.05
C PRO A 16 33.92 20.44 -2.04
N LYS A 17 34.68 20.44 -0.93
CA LYS A 17 34.52 19.46 0.16
C LYS A 17 33.18 19.57 0.91
N SER A 18 32.56 20.74 0.91
CA SER A 18 31.21 20.91 1.48
C SER A 18 30.17 20.40 0.49
N ALA A 19 30.31 20.70 -0.81
CA ALA A 19 29.42 20.23 -1.87
C ALA A 19 29.34 18.68 -1.92
N GLU A 20 30.48 17.98 -1.78
CA GLU A 20 30.51 16.51 -1.72
C GLU A 20 29.62 15.92 -0.61
N LYS A 21 29.41 16.66 0.49
CA LYS A 21 28.54 16.18 1.58
C LYS A 21 27.07 16.23 1.19
N PHE A 22 26.65 17.22 0.41
CA PHE A 22 25.26 17.39 -0.05
C PHE A 22 24.82 16.25 -0.99
N LEU A 23 25.76 15.61 -1.69
CA LEU A 23 25.50 14.40 -2.46
C LEU A 23 24.93 13.25 -1.60
N LYS A 24 25.28 13.19 -0.30
CA LYS A 24 24.75 12.16 0.61
C LYS A 24 23.26 12.28 0.89
N ILE A 25 22.66 13.44 0.61
CA ILE A 25 21.22 13.69 0.68
C ILE A 25 20.61 13.91 -0.71
N ASN A 26 21.28 13.40 -1.76
CA ASN A 26 20.84 13.48 -3.16
C ASN A 26 20.71 14.91 -3.72
N ILE A 27 21.46 15.88 -3.20
CA ILE A 27 21.50 17.25 -3.75
C ILE A 27 22.78 17.40 -4.57
N GLN A 28 22.66 17.48 -5.90
CA GLN A 28 23.79 17.56 -6.82
C GLN A 28 24.00 18.97 -7.37
N ASN A 29 22.90 19.68 -7.64
CA ASN A 29 22.92 21.00 -8.27
C ASN A 29 22.03 22.01 -7.51
N ILE A 30 21.95 23.24 -8.01
CA ILE A 30 21.17 24.31 -7.39
C ILE A 30 19.65 24.06 -7.48
N ASN A 31 19.16 23.42 -8.55
CA ASN A 31 17.75 23.01 -8.63
C ASN A 31 17.38 22.09 -7.47
N ASP A 32 18.18 21.04 -7.26
CA ASP A 32 17.95 20.07 -6.19
C ASP A 32 17.95 20.74 -4.81
N LEU A 33 18.81 21.74 -4.61
CA LEU A 33 18.88 22.51 -3.36
C LEU A 33 17.61 23.33 -3.12
N LEU A 34 17.09 23.98 -4.16
CA LEU A 34 15.87 24.80 -4.09
C LEU A 34 14.59 23.96 -4.02
N THR A 35 14.62 22.70 -4.45
CA THR A 35 13.48 21.78 -4.34
C THR A 35 13.61 20.82 -3.16
N TYR A 36 14.61 20.99 -2.29
CA TYR A 36 14.80 20.15 -1.11
C TYR A 36 13.98 20.66 0.08
N TYR A 37 12.72 20.25 0.17
CA TYR A 37 11.77 20.82 1.12
C TYR A 37 11.92 20.31 2.58
N PRO A 38 11.53 21.13 3.58
CA PRO A 38 11.49 20.70 4.97
C PRO A 38 10.32 19.74 5.23
N PHE A 39 10.51 18.80 6.17
CA PHE A 39 9.47 17.83 6.55
C PHE A 39 8.60 18.31 7.73
N ARG A 40 9.05 19.34 8.46
CA ARG A 40 8.27 20.01 9.49
C ARG A 40 8.77 21.43 9.71
N TYR A 41 7.97 22.23 10.41
CA TYR A 41 8.35 23.56 10.87
C TYR A 41 8.33 23.58 12.39
N GLU A 42 9.34 24.23 12.96
CA GLU A 42 9.37 24.54 14.38
C GLU A 42 8.92 25.98 14.56
N ASP A 43 7.89 26.15 15.39
CA ASP A 43 7.38 27.44 15.79
C ASP A 43 8.23 27.96 16.96
N PHE A 44 8.88 29.10 16.71
CA PHE A 44 9.73 29.78 17.68
C PHE A 44 9.06 31.05 18.23
N GLU A 45 7.75 31.22 18.04
CA GLU A 45 6.98 32.28 18.69
C GLU A 45 7.08 32.13 20.21
N SER A 46 7.27 33.27 20.90
CA SER A 46 7.36 33.27 22.35
C SER A 46 5.99 32.97 22.95
N LYS A 47 5.89 31.87 23.70
CA LYS A 47 4.67 31.54 24.44
C LYS A 47 4.74 32.01 25.88
N SER A 48 3.59 32.39 26.40
CA SER A 48 3.39 32.61 27.83
C SER A 48 3.40 31.27 28.55
N ILE A 49 4.07 31.18 29.70
CA ILE A 49 4.10 29.97 30.53
C ILE A 49 2.69 29.51 30.95
N TYR A 50 1.74 30.44 31.05
CA TYR A 50 0.36 30.14 31.42
C TYR A 50 -0.37 29.30 30.36
N ASP A 51 0.04 29.40 29.10
CA ASP A 51 -0.60 28.74 27.97
C ASP A 51 0.06 27.38 27.64
N LEU A 52 1.15 27.03 28.32
CA LEU A 52 1.93 25.81 28.04
C LEU A 52 1.32 24.55 28.68
N GLN A 53 1.22 23.50 27.87
CA GLN A 53 0.87 22.16 28.34
C GLN A 53 2.10 21.41 28.88
N ASP A 54 1.87 20.44 29.77
CA ASP A 54 2.98 19.64 30.32
C ASP A 54 3.67 18.83 29.21
N GLY A 55 4.99 18.95 29.13
CA GLY A 55 5.80 18.30 28.11
C GLY A 55 5.85 18.99 26.75
N GLU A 56 5.16 20.12 26.56
CA GLU A 56 5.22 20.95 25.35
C GLU A 56 6.63 21.55 25.16
N LYS A 57 7.07 21.64 23.89
CA LYS A 57 8.30 22.36 23.54
C LYS A 57 7.94 23.76 23.04
N ALA A 58 8.47 24.79 23.68
CA ALA A 58 8.17 26.17 23.32
C ALA A 58 9.36 27.09 23.58
N VAL A 59 9.29 28.29 23.02
CA VAL A 59 10.20 29.39 23.34
C VAL A 59 9.62 30.18 24.50
N VAL A 60 10.38 30.27 25.58
CA VAL A 60 10.05 31.12 26.73
C VAL A 60 11.06 32.26 26.77
N VAL A 61 10.55 33.48 26.88
CA VAL A 61 11.35 34.71 26.94
C VAL A 61 11.22 35.30 28.33
N GLY A 62 12.32 35.72 28.92
CA GLY A 62 12.30 36.33 30.23
C GLY A 62 13.67 36.73 30.75
N GLU A 63 13.65 37.50 31.83
CA GLU A 63 14.81 38.10 32.45
C GLU A 63 15.52 37.08 33.33
N VAL A 64 16.84 36.95 33.20
CA VAL A 64 17.65 36.06 34.04
C VAL A 64 17.75 36.63 35.45
N VAL A 65 17.16 35.95 36.44
CA VAL A 65 17.12 36.39 37.84
C VAL A 65 18.12 35.67 38.74
N SER A 66 18.81 34.63 38.25
CA SER A 66 19.90 33.99 38.98
C SER A 66 21.08 33.67 38.07
N PRO A 67 22.32 33.73 38.59
CA PRO A 67 23.51 33.47 37.79
C PRO A 67 23.55 31.99 37.35
N ALA A 68 24.13 31.75 36.18
CA ALA A 68 24.29 30.43 35.62
C ALA A 68 25.25 29.57 36.48
N ASN A 69 24.75 28.46 37.02
CA ASN A 69 25.52 27.54 37.86
C ASN A 69 25.70 26.19 37.14
N VAL A 70 26.96 25.79 36.92
CA VAL A 70 27.31 24.50 36.30
C VAL A 70 27.67 23.49 37.38
N GLN A 71 26.87 22.43 37.51
CA GLN A 71 27.13 21.31 38.40
C GLN A 71 27.66 20.11 37.60
N TYR A 72 28.76 19.50 38.07
CA TYR A 72 29.39 18.35 37.44
C TYR A 72 29.06 17.08 38.24
N TYR A 73 28.51 16.05 37.59
CA TYR A 73 28.05 14.81 38.24
C TYR A 73 28.78 13.55 37.76
N GLY A 74 29.93 13.71 37.07
CA GLY A 74 30.76 12.61 36.57
C GLY A 74 31.46 12.92 35.25
N TYR A 75 32.18 11.94 34.69
CA TYR A 75 32.91 12.10 33.42
C TYR A 75 31.97 12.51 32.27
N LYS A 76 32.19 13.69 31.70
CA LYS A 76 31.37 14.32 30.64
C LYS A 76 29.89 14.58 30.97
N ARG A 77 29.49 14.51 32.25
CA ARG A 77 28.12 14.81 32.69
C ARG A 77 28.07 16.09 33.51
N ASN A 78 27.45 17.12 32.96
CA ASN A 78 27.21 18.38 33.66
C ASN A 78 25.77 18.86 33.48
N ARG A 79 25.32 19.72 34.38
CA ARG A 79 24.04 20.42 34.30
C ARG A 79 24.27 21.88 34.57
N LEU A 80 23.91 22.72 33.61
CA LEU A 80 23.82 24.16 33.78
C LEU A 80 22.42 24.49 34.27
N ARG A 81 22.30 25.25 35.36
CA ARG A 81 21.01 25.68 35.92
C ARG A 81 21.04 27.17 36.22
N PHE A 82 19.96 27.86 35.88
CA PHE A 82 19.67 29.23 36.27
C PHE A 82 18.15 29.40 36.38
N SER A 83 17.71 30.57 36.80
CA SER A 83 16.29 30.93 36.88
C SER A 83 16.04 32.16 36.02
N MET A 84 14.91 32.15 35.33
CA MET A 84 14.43 33.30 34.56
C MET A 84 13.03 33.69 34.99
N LYS A 85 12.66 34.94 34.78
CA LYS A 85 11.38 35.53 35.15
C LYS A 85 10.64 35.98 33.89
N GLN A 86 9.40 35.51 33.72
CA GLN A 86 8.48 35.99 32.68
C GLN A 86 7.23 36.53 33.38
N GLY A 87 6.98 37.83 33.30
CA GLY A 87 5.95 38.49 34.10
C GLY A 87 6.25 38.40 35.60
N GLU A 88 5.34 37.87 36.40
CA GLU A 88 5.54 37.67 37.85
C GLU A 88 6.09 36.28 38.22
N VAL A 89 6.23 35.37 37.25
CA VAL A 89 6.58 33.96 37.49
C VAL A 89 8.07 33.74 37.32
N VAL A 90 8.69 33.10 38.31
CA VAL A 90 10.08 32.64 38.25
C VAL A 90 10.11 31.14 37.93
N LEU A 91 10.83 30.77 36.89
CA LEU A 91 10.99 29.38 36.47
C LEU A 91 12.47 28.96 36.48
N ALA A 92 12.71 27.69 36.76
CA ALA A 92 14.06 27.12 36.72
C ALA A 92 14.36 26.59 35.30
N VAL A 93 15.46 27.04 34.70
CA VAL A 93 15.96 26.52 33.42
C VAL A 93 17.13 25.58 33.66
N SER A 94 17.15 24.45 32.97
CA SER A 94 18.25 23.49 33.05
C SER A 94 18.70 23.01 31.68
N PHE A 95 20.01 23.04 31.42
CA PHE A 95 20.65 22.43 30.25
C PHE A 95 21.55 21.27 30.70
N PHE A 96 21.51 20.16 29.98
CA PHE A 96 22.35 18.98 30.26
C PHE A 96 23.51 18.91 29.27
N ASN A 97 24.73 18.68 29.77
CA ASN A 97 25.96 18.52 28.98
C ASN A 97 26.33 19.73 28.10
N GLN A 98 25.90 20.95 28.47
CA GLN A 98 26.16 22.19 27.73
C GLN A 98 26.72 23.30 28.64
N PRO A 99 27.95 23.14 29.19
CA PRO A 99 28.52 24.09 30.13
C PRO A 99 28.92 25.41 29.45
N TYR A 100 29.22 25.37 28.15
CA TYR A 100 29.61 26.53 27.32
C TYR A 100 28.52 27.60 27.20
N LEU A 101 27.27 27.29 27.56
CA LEU A 101 26.18 28.27 27.56
C LEU A 101 26.25 29.21 28.78
N ALA A 102 27.02 28.87 29.81
CA ALA A 102 27.18 29.73 30.99
C ALA A 102 27.70 31.12 30.61
N ASP A 103 28.66 31.20 29.69
CA ASP A 103 29.27 32.45 29.22
C ASP A 103 28.28 33.35 28.44
N LYS A 104 27.14 32.79 28.02
CA LYS A 104 26.08 33.50 27.26
C LYS A 104 24.92 33.96 28.13
N ILE A 105 24.96 33.69 29.44
CA ILE A 105 23.86 33.98 30.37
C ILE A 105 24.36 35.00 31.38
N ALA A 106 23.96 36.27 31.21
CA ALA A 106 24.21 37.33 32.16
C ALA A 106 22.97 37.60 33.04
N LEU A 107 23.20 37.92 34.31
CA LEU A 107 22.12 38.30 35.23
C LEU A 107 21.49 39.64 34.80
N GLY A 108 20.17 39.72 34.82
CA GLY A 108 19.39 40.88 34.35
C GLY A 108 19.25 40.98 32.82
N GLN A 109 19.72 39.98 32.07
CA GLN A 109 19.55 39.94 30.62
C GLN A 109 18.25 39.20 30.25
N ASP A 110 17.50 39.75 29.29
CA ASP A 110 16.42 38.99 28.65
C ASP A 110 16.98 37.95 27.69
N ILE A 111 16.58 36.70 27.89
CA ILE A 111 16.97 35.59 27.02
C ILE A 111 15.76 34.80 26.57
N ALA A 112 15.84 34.28 25.35
CA ALA A 112 14.86 33.37 24.79
C ALA A 112 15.41 31.93 24.86
N VAL A 113 14.69 31.06 25.56
CA VAL A 113 15.07 29.66 25.74
C VAL A 113 14.04 28.77 25.06
N TRP A 114 14.49 27.97 24.09
CA TRP A 114 13.70 26.90 23.53
C TRP A 114 13.94 25.62 24.34
N GLY A 115 12.86 25.03 24.87
CA GLY A 115 12.98 23.88 25.75
C GLY A 115 11.66 23.18 25.99
N LYS A 116 11.74 22.03 26.68
CA LYS A 116 10.57 21.25 27.09
C LYS A 116 10.08 21.73 28.46
N TRP A 117 8.80 22.09 28.55
CA TRP A 117 8.15 22.51 29.78
C TRP A 117 7.79 21.31 30.67
N ASP A 118 8.10 21.40 31.97
CA ASP A 118 7.67 20.47 33.02
C ASP A 118 6.77 21.25 33.99
N LYS A 119 5.46 21.03 33.88
CA LYS A 119 4.43 21.75 34.63
C LYS A 119 4.46 21.40 36.11
N ALA A 120 4.81 20.16 36.46
CA ALA A 120 4.88 19.72 37.85
C ALA A 120 6.02 20.39 38.63
N LYS A 121 7.13 20.73 37.96
CA LYS A 121 8.30 21.35 38.57
C LYS A 121 8.46 22.84 38.28
N ALA A 122 7.53 23.44 37.52
CA ALA A 122 7.65 24.80 36.99
C ALA A 122 9.05 25.06 36.40
N SER A 123 9.50 24.13 35.56
CA SER A 123 10.88 24.13 35.06
C SER A 123 10.93 23.90 33.55
N LEU A 124 11.88 24.57 32.91
CA LEU A 124 12.14 24.43 31.48
C LEU A 124 13.45 23.65 31.29
N THR A 125 13.37 22.50 30.63
CA THR A 125 14.57 21.80 30.18
C THR A 125 15.01 22.42 28.86
N GLY A 126 16.02 23.29 28.93
CA GLY A 126 16.56 24.03 27.80
C GLY A 126 17.25 23.11 26.81
N MET A 127 16.94 23.32 25.52
CA MET A 127 17.58 22.65 24.40
C MET A 127 18.48 23.63 23.62
N LYS A 128 18.05 24.89 23.50
CA LYS A 128 18.80 25.95 22.80
C LYS A 128 18.49 27.33 23.38
N ILE A 129 19.48 28.22 23.41
CA ILE A 129 19.29 29.66 23.65
C ILE A 129 19.22 30.35 22.28
N LEU A 130 18.21 31.17 22.07
CA LEU A 130 18.00 31.95 20.85
C LEU A 130 18.54 33.36 21.06
N ALA A 131 19.27 33.88 20.08
CA ALA A 131 19.83 35.23 20.12
C ALA A 131 18.76 36.31 19.87
N GLN A 132 17.72 35.97 19.12
CA GLN A 132 16.53 36.77 18.86
C GLN A 132 15.32 35.84 18.83
N VAL A 133 14.21 36.31 19.38
CA VAL A 133 12.89 35.71 19.13
C VAL A 133 12.53 36.10 17.71
N SER A 134 12.12 35.11 16.94
CA SER A 134 11.72 35.27 15.55
C SER A 134 10.31 34.72 15.47
N ASP A 135 9.37 35.56 15.04
CA ASP A 135 8.00 35.13 14.73
C ASP A 135 7.96 34.26 13.45
N GLU A 136 9.10 34.05 12.81
CA GLU A 136 9.23 33.22 11.62
C GLU A 136 9.30 31.72 11.97
N LEU A 137 8.47 30.94 11.26
CA LEU A 137 8.51 29.47 11.26
C LEU A 137 9.87 28.97 10.76
N GLN A 138 10.60 28.22 11.58
CA GLN A 138 11.88 27.66 11.15
C GLN A 138 11.72 26.30 10.46
N PRO A 139 12.18 26.16 9.20
CA PRO A 139 12.09 24.90 8.49
C PRO A 139 13.07 23.86 9.05
N VAL A 140 12.62 22.61 9.15
CA VAL A 140 13.43 21.46 9.58
C VAL A 140 13.53 20.45 8.44
N TYR A 141 14.76 20.17 8.02
CA TYR A 141 15.06 19.30 6.87
C TYR A 141 15.60 17.93 7.31
N HIS A 142 15.54 16.93 6.44
CA HIS A 142 16.33 15.73 6.65
C HIS A 142 17.83 16.07 6.46
N VAL A 143 18.69 15.66 7.37
CA VAL A 143 20.14 15.95 7.29
C VAL A 143 20.94 14.68 7.51
N ALA A 144 21.96 14.47 6.69
CA ALA A 144 22.92 13.37 6.86
C ALA A 144 24.09 13.77 7.77
N GLN A 145 24.82 12.77 8.26
CA GLN A 145 26.01 12.98 9.09
C GLN A 145 27.03 13.87 8.37
N GLY A 146 27.31 15.03 8.98
CA GLY A 146 28.25 16.03 8.46
C GLY A 146 27.61 17.27 7.84
N ILE A 147 26.27 17.31 7.71
CA ILE A 147 25.49 18.50 7.34
C ILE A 147 24.70 18.96 8.57
N SER A 148 24.77 20.25 8.89
CA SER A 148 23.93 20.85 9.93
C SER A 148 22.72 21.55 9.32
N GLN A 149 21.60 21.58 10.05
CA GLN A 149 20.40 22.35 9.66
C GLN A 149 20.73 23.79 9.29
N VAL A 150 21.55 24.45 10.13
CA VAL A 150 21.96 25.85 9.94
C VAL A 150 22.70 26.06 8.62
N ASN A 151 23.59 25.14 8.25
CA ASN A 151 24.36 25.26 7.01
C ASN A 151 23.48 25.02 5.78
N LEU A 152 22.54 24.07 5.84
CA LEU A 152 21.59 23.81 4.75
C LEU A 152 20.64 24.99 4.54
N VAL A 153 20.03 25.52 5.61
CA VAL A 153 19.18 26.73 5.55
C VAL A 153 19.95 27.90 4.95
N LYS A 154 21.20 28.11 5.39
CA LYS A 154 22.06 29.18 4.86
C LYS A 154 22.37 28.99 3.38
N ALA A 155 22.62 27.76 2.93
CA ALA A 155 22.87 27.45 1.53
C ALA A 155 21.65 27.79 0.66
N ILE A 156 20.46 27.36 1.08
CA ILE A 156 19.18 27.64 0.39
C ILE A 156 18.96 29.16 0.30
N LYS A 157 19.08 29.88 1.43
CA LYS A 157 18.94 31.33 1.46
C LYS A 157 19.95 32.03 0.54
N THR A 158 21.20 31.59 0.54
CA THR A 158 22.23 32.13 -0.36
C THR A 158 21.89 31.90 -1.84
N ALA A 159 21.34 30.74 -2.20
CA ALA A 159 20.90 30.49 -3.57
C ALA A 159 19.74 31.42 -3.99
N ILE A 160 18.78 31.65 -3.08
CA ILE A 160 17.67 32.59 -3.31
C ILE A 160 18.19 34.03 -3.45
N ASP A 161 19.04 34.49 -2.53
CA ASP A 161 19.62 35.85 -2.55
C ASP A 161 20.48 36.11 -3.79
N GLN A 162 21.11 35.06 -4.33
CA GLN A 162 21.85 35.10 -5.60
C GLN A 162 20.92 35.12 -6.83
N GLY A 163 19.60 35.10 -6.65
CA GLY A 163 18.62 35.21 -7.73
C GLY A 163 18.39 33.91 -8.51
N TYR A 164 18.88 32.76 -8.03
CA TYR A 164 18.60 31.47 -8.70
C TYR A 164 17.12 31.11 -8.69
N LEU A 165 16.35 31.60 -7.69
CA LEU A 165 14.90 31.43 -7.63
C LEU A 165 14.19 32.01 -8.87
N HIS A 166 14.70 33.09 -9.46
CA HIS A 166 14.11 33.70 -10.67
C HIS A 166 14.33 32.86 -11.93
N LEU A 167 15.27 31.92 -11.91
CA LEU A 167 15.53 31.00 -13.01
C LEU A 167 14.54 29.83 -13.04
N LEU A 168 13.76 29.62 -11.97
CA LEU A 168 12.71 28.61 -11.97
C LEU A 168 11.61 29.03 -12.93
N GLU A 169 11.42 28.26 -13.98
CA GLU A 169 10.31 28.45 -14.91
C GLU A 169 9.06 27.78 -14.36
N GLU A 170 7.89 28.32 -14.73
CA GLU A 170 6.64 27.66 -14.42
C GLU A 170 6.59 26.31 -15.14
N ASN A 171 6.00 25.31 -14.49
CA ASN A 171 5.85 23.98 -15.07
C ASN A 171 4.40 23.52 -15.12
N LEU A 172 3.44 24.26 -14.56
CA LEU A 172 2.03 23.99 -14.80
C LEU A 172 1.42 24.99 -15.79
N PRO A 173 0.63 24.52 -16.77
CA PRO A 173 -0.14 25.37 -17.66
C PRO A 173 -0.99 26.38 -16.88
N SER A 174 -1.12 27.61 -17.42
CA SER A 174 -1.97 28.65 -16.81
C SER A 174 -3.40 28.16 -16.56
N VAL A 175 -3.95 27.38 -17.48
CA VAL A 175 -5.29 26.78 -17.38
C VAL A 175 -5.44 25.96 -16.09
N LEU A 176 -4.45 25.14 -15.72
CA LEU A 176 -4.50 24.35 -14.49
C LEU A 176 -4.31 25.23 -13.25
N ARG A 177 -3.38 26.19 -13.31
CA ARG A 177 -3.13 27.12 -12.19
C ARG A 177 -4.35 27.96 -11.86
N GLU A 178 -5.02 28.51 -12.87
CA GLU A 178 -6.23 29.32 -12.70
C GLU A 178 -7.40 28.47 -12.19
N ARG A 179 -7.62 27.29 -12.79
CA ARG A 179 -8.70 26.38 -12.42
C ARG A 179 -8.62 25.95 -10.95
N TYR A 180 -7.44 25.58 -10.48
CA TYR A 180 -7.24 25.09 -9.11
C TYR A 180 -6.80 26.16 -8.11
N ARG A 181 -6.63 27.41 -8.59
CA ARG A 181 -6.11 28.57 -7.84
C ARG A 181 -4.78 28.25 -7.17
N LEU A 182 -3.85 27.71 -7.95
CA LEU A 182 -2.54 27.30 -7.45
C LEU A 182 -1.55 28.46 -7.48
N MET A 183 -0.74 28.55 -6.42
CA MET A 183 0.35 29.52 -6.28
C MET A 183 1.37 29.37 -7.43
N ASN A 184 2.01 30.47 -7.83
CA ASN A 184 3.08 30.42 -8.83
C ASN A 184 4.24 29.55 -8.32
N ARG A 185 4.91 28.80 -9.22
CA ARG A 185 6.00 27.90 -8.80
C ARG A 185 7.08 28.60 -7.98
N ARG A 186 7.51 29.81 -8.36
CA ARG A 186 8.58 30.55 -7.65
C ARG A 186 8.17 30.92 -6.23
N GLU A 187 6.95 31.44 -6.09
CA GLU A 187 6.36 31.81 -4.80
C GLU A 187 6.18 30.58 -3.92
N ALA A 188 5.71 29.48 -4.50
CA ALA A 188 5.50 28.23 -3.78
C ALA A 188 6.82 27.63 -3.30
N VAL A 189 7.88 27.63 -4.12
CA VAL A 189 9.21 27.17 -3.67
C VAL A 189 9.70 28.02 -2.50
N PHE A 190 9.59 29.35 -2.59
CA PHE A 190 10.00 30.23 -1.50
C PHE A 190 9.21 29.97 -0.22
N ALA A 191 7.88 29.92 -0.32
CA ALA A 191 6.99 29.70 0.82
C ALA A 191 7.12 28.29 1.44
N MET A 192 7.59 27.30 0.67
CA MET A 192 7.96 25.97 1.20
C MET A 192 9.27 25.98 2.01
N HIS A 193 10.05 27.05 1.99
CA HIS A 193 11.25 27.18 2.83
C HIS A 193 11.06 28.21 3.93
N PHE A 194 10.49 29.35 3.56
CA PHE A 194 10.36 30.54 4.42
C PHE A 194 8.94 31.11 4.32
N PRO A 195 7.92 30.39 4.82
CA PRO A 195 6.55 30.89 4.81
C PRO A 195 6.41 32.08 5.76
N THR A 196 5.70 33.12 5.31
CA THR A 196 5.36 34.27 6.17
C THR A 196 4.28 33.92 7.19
N ASN A 197 3.40 32.97 6.84
CA ASN A 197 2.34 32.48 7.70
C ASN A 197 1.89 31.07 7.30
N LEU A 198 1.06 30.45 8.14
CA LEU A 198 0.58 29.09 7.93
C LEU A 198 -0.34 28.94 6.69
N GLU A 199 -1.08 29.98 6.31
CA GLU A 199 -1.94 29.94 5.12
C GLU A 199 -1.13 29.92 3.83
N GLU A 200 -0.08 30.73 3.76
CA GLU A 200 0.86 30.76 2.63
C GLU A 200 1.55 29.40 2.48
N TYR A 201 2.04 28.83 3.59
CA TYR A 201 2.59 27.47 3.60
C TYR A 201 1.59 26.44 3.07
N ARG A 202 0.32 26.48 3.52
CA ARG A 202 -0.71 25.54 3.06
C ARG A 202 -0.97 25.65 1.56
N GLN A 203 -0.96 26.87 1.00
CA GLN A 203 -1.11 27.07 -0.45
C GLN A 203 0.10 26.55 -1.24
N ALA A 204 1.31 26.82 -0.74
CA ALA A 204 2.54 26.33 -1.33
C ALA A 204 2.61 24.79 -1.31
N LEU A 205 2.29 24.20 -0.16
CA LEU A 205 2.22 22.74 0.04
C LEU A 205 1.21 22.10 -0.92
N ARG A 206 0.00 22.68 -1.02
CA ARG A 206 -1.03 22.20 -1.95
C ARG A 206 -0.56 22.26 -3.41
N ARG A 207 0.13 23.34 -3.81
CA ARG A 207 0.70 23.50 -5.15
C ARG A 207 1.76 22.43 -5.45
N MET A 208 2.68 22.17 -4.51
CA MET A 208 3.75 21.18 -4.69
C MET A 208 3.20 19.76 -4.73
N LYS A 209 2.26 19.42 -3.84
CA LYS A 209 1.57 18.13 -3.86
C LYS A 209 0.85 17.89 -5.19
N PHE A 210 0.13 18.89 -5.70
CA PHE A 210 -0.52 18.77 -6.99
C PHE A 210 0.50 18.63 -8.13
N GLU A 211 1.59 19.40 -8.14
CA GLU A 211 2.67 19.29 -9.14
C GLU A 211 3.14 17.86 -9.29
N GLU A 212 3.55 17.31 -8.16
CA GLU A 212 4.27 16.06 -8.05
C GLU A 212 3.37 14.90 -8.44
N LEU A 213 2.14 14.88 -7.91
CA LEU A 213 1.14 13.86 -8.26
C LEU A 213 0.67 13.99 -9.70
N PHE A 214 0.54 15.21 -10.24
CA PHE A 214 0.11 15.45 -11.62
C PHE A 214 1.14 14.95 -12.63
N TYR A 215 2.42 15.30 -12.47
CA TYR A 215 3.46 14.83 -13.38
C TYR A 215 3.61 13.31 -13.34
N PHE A 216 3.54 12.72 -12.15
CA PHE A 216 3.52 11.27 -12.01
C PHE A 216 2.33 10.64 -12.75
N GLN A 217 1.11 11.16 -12.56
CA GLN A 217 -0.07 10.65 -13.26
C GLN A 217 0.00 10.88 -14.77
N LEU A 218 0.55 12.00 -15.23
CA LEU A 218 0.72 12.29 -16.66
C LEU A 218 1.65 11.28 -17.32
N GLN A 219 2.79 10.96 -16.69
CA GLN A 219 3.70 9.91 -17.16
C GLN A 219 3.00 8.55 -17.26
N LEU A 220 2.26 8.15 -16.22
CA LEU A 220 1.49 6.90 -16.24
C LEU A 220 0.45 6.87 -17.36
N GLN A 221 -0.31 7.95 -17.56
CA GLN A 221 -1.31 8.01 -18.64
C GLN A 221 -0.65 7.94 -20.01
N MET A 222 0.52 8.58 -20.20
CA MET A 222 1.29 8.47 -21.43
C MET A 222 1.79 7.04 -21.67
N LEU A 223 2.31 6.36 -20.64
CA LEU A 223 2.69 4.94 -20.75
C LEU A 223 1.51 4.06 -21.15
N LYS A 224 0.33 4.28 -20.54
CA LYS A 224 -0.91 3.60 -20.93
C LYS A 224 -1.31 3.85 -22.38
N ALA A 225 -1.27 5.10 -22.83
CA ALA A 225 -1.62 5.46 -24.20
C ALA A 225 -0.67 4.79 -25.20
N ASN A 226 0.64 4.80 -24.94
CA ASN A 226 1.63 4.11 -25.78
C ASN A 226 1.44 2.58 -25.78
N ASN A 227 1.07 1.97 -24.65
CA ASN A 227 0.78 0.54 -24.61
C ASN A 227 -0.54 0.18 -25.33
N ARG A 228 -1.46 1.13 -25.43
CA ARG A 228 -2.73 1.01 -26.17
C ARG A 228 -2.60 1.37 -27.65
N ASP A 229 -1.39 1.66 -28.16
CA ASP A 229 -1.19 1.92 -29.58
C ASP A 229 -1.78 0.79 -30.42
N ILE A 230 -2.50 1.19 -31.48
CA ILE A 230 -3.33 0.34 -32.34
C ILE A 230 -2.53 -0.82 -32.95
N SER A 231 -1.21 -0.68 -33.06
CA SER A 231 -0.31 -1.72 -33.60
C SER A 231 -0.12 -2.92 -32.67
N ASN A 232 -0.55 -2.85 -31.42
CA ASN A 232 -0.22 -3.84 -30.39
C ASN A 232 -1.43 -4.63 -29.85
N GLY A 233 -2.68 -4.31 -30.17
CA GLY A 233 -3.86 -4.98 -29.58
C GLY A 233 -4.51 -6.06 -30.45
N LEU A 234 -5.08 -7.09 -29.83
CA LEU A 234 -5.95 -8.08 -30.48
C LEU A 234 -7.41 -7.64 -30.35
N LYS A 235 -8.06 -7.32 -31.48
CA LYS A 235 -9.50 -7.03 -31.46
C LYS A 235 -10.31 -8.33 -31.31
N ILE A 236 -10.90 -8.55 -30.13
CA ILE A 236 -11.73 -9.71 -29.84
C ILE A 236 -13.19 -9.37 -30.15
N ALA A 237 -13.61 -9.64 -31.38
CA ALA A 237 -15.00 -9.47 -31.82
C ALA A 237 -15.90 -10.63 -31.34
N TYR A 238 -16.23 -10.62 -30.05
CA TYR A 238 -17.08 -11.63 -29.42
C TYR A 238 -18.57 -11.52 -29.82
N ASP A 239 -19.31 -12.62 -29.66
CA ASP A 239 -20.75 -12.70 -29.93
C ASP A 239 -21.55 -12.17 -28.73
N VAL A 240 -22.14 -10.98 -28.91
CA VAL A 240 -22.90 -10.27 -27.86
C VAL A 240 -24.17 -11.03 -27.47
N ASP A 241 -24.86 -11.64 -28.44
CA ASP A 241 -26.14 -12.31 -28.21
C ASP A 241 -25.92 -13.63 -27.46
N ARG A 242 -24.90 -14.39 -27.86
CA ARG A 242 -24.51 -15.63 -27.17
C ARG A 242 -24.04 -15.36 -25.74
N LEU A 243 -23.25 -14.31 -25.52
CA LEU A 243 -22.84 -13.90 -24.17
C LEU A 243 -24.03 -13.45 -23.32
N ALA A 244 -24.93 -12.65 -23.87
CA ALA A 244 -26.13 -12.20 -23.17
C ALA A 244 -27.06 -13.37 -22.80
N MET A 245 -27.16 -14.38 -23.66
CA MET A 245 -27.89 -15.62 -23.37
C MET A 245 -27.24 -16.39 -22.23
N GLN A 246 -25.91 -16.54 -22.25
CA GLN A 246 -25.17 -17.24 -21.20
C GLN A 246 -25.35 -16.57 -19.83
N ILE A 247 -25.29 -15.24 -19.78
CA ILE A 247 -25.52 -14.48 -18.54
C ILE A 247 -26.92 -14.75 -17.97
N ARG A 248 -27.95 -14.88 -18.82
CA ARG A 248 -29.32 -15.18 -18.37
C ARG A 248 -29.50 -16.62 -17.87
N GLN A 249 -28.64 -17.55 -18.28
CA GLN A 249 -28.68 -18.95 -17.87
C GLN A 249 -27.94 -19.22 -16.56
N LEU A 250 -27.20 -18.24 -16.05
CA LEU A 250 -26.51 -18.37 -14.76
C LEU A 250 -27.50 -18.69 -13.64
N PRO A 251 -27.11 -19.53 -12.66
CA PRO A 251 -27.97 -19.91 -11.54
C PRO A 251 -28.18 -18.77 -10.52
N PHE A 252 -27.66 -17.57 -10.80
CA PHE A 252 -27.73 -16.38 -9.99
C PHE A 252 -27.71 -15.13 -10.87
N VAL A 253 -28.17 -14.01 -10.32
CA VAL A 253 -28.11 -12.71 -10.97
C VAL A 253 -26.79 -12.03 -10.63
N LEU A 254 -26.13 -11.44 -11.63
CA LEU A 254 -24.92 -10.64 -11.41
C LEU A 254 -25.26 -9.38 -10.61
N THR A 255 -24.36 -8.99 -9.70
CA THR A 255 -24.48 -7.69 -9.01
C THR A 255 -24.18 -6.54 -9.97
N ASP A 256 -24.55 -5.31 -9.61
CA ASP A 256 -24.24 -4.12 -10.42
C ASP A 256 -22.72 -3.95 -10.57
N ALA A 257 -21.97 -4.22 -9.49
CA ALA A 257 -20.51 -4.15 -9.51
C ALA A 257 -19.87 -5.23 -10.42
N GLN A 258 -20.43 -6.46 -10.43
CA GLN A 258 -19.97 -7.51 -11.35
C GLN A 258 -20.30 -7.16 -12.80
N SER A 259 -21.50 -6.64 -13.06
CA SER A 259 -21.96 -6.25 -14.41
C SER A 259 -21.15 -5.07 -14.96
N GLY A 260 -20.85 -4.07 -14.12
CA GLY A 260 -19.98 -2.95 -14.47
C GLY A 260 -18.55 -3.38 -14.78
N ALA A 261 -17.94 -4.21 -13.90
CA ALA A 261 -16.61 -4.75 -14.13
C ALA A 261 -16.52 -5.59 -15.42
N LEU A 262 -17.54 -6.41 -15.69
CA LEU A 262 -17.63 -7.18 -16.92
C LEU A 262 -17.77 -6.27 -18.15
N ALA A 263 -18.60 -5.23 -18.09
CA ALA A 263 -18.76 -4.29 -19.20
C ALA A 263 -17.46 -3.55 -19.53
N GLU A 264 -16.68 -3.16 -18.52
CA GLU A 264 -15.36 -2.55 -18.71
C GLU A 264 -14.39 -3.52 -19.40
N ILE A 265 -14.31 -4.78 -18.93
CA ILE A 265 -13.48 -5.83 -19.53
C ILE A 265 -13.87 -6.06 -21.00
N LEU A 266 -15.17 -6.25 -21.27
CA LEU A 266 -15.67 -6.52 -22.62
C LEU A 266 -15.46 -5.33 -23.57
N SER A 267 -15.56 -4.10 -23.06
CA SER A 267 -15.27 -2.88 -23.83
C SER A 267 -13.82 -2.86 -24.28
N ASP A 268 -12.89 -3.20 -23.39
CA ASP A 268 -11.46 -3.24 -23.71
C ASP A 268 -11.15 -4.37 -24.71
N MET A 269 -11.70 -5.57 -24.50
CA MET A 269 -11.54 -6.72 -25.42
C MET A 269 -12.01 -6.42 -26.85
N LYS A 270 -13.04 -5.57 -27.01
CA LYS A 270 -13.56 -5.17 -28.33
C LYS A 270 -12.75 -4.04 -28.97
N SER A 271 -11.89 -3.38 -28.21
CA SER A 271 -11.08 -2.25 -28.67
C SER A 271 -9.91 -2.72 -29.54
N TYR A 272 -9.21 -1.77 -30.18
CA TYR A 272 -7.97 -2.03 -30.90
C TYR A 272 -6.73 -1.95 -30.00
N GLY A 273 -6.90 -1.52 -28.75
CA GLY A 273 -5.82 -1.49 -27.76
C GLY A 273 -5.73 -2.83 -27.04
N HIS A 274 -4.54 -3.15 -26.55
CA HIS A 274 -4.32 -4.33 -25.71
C HIS A 274 -4.94 -4.13 -24.32
N MET A 275 -5.78 -5.05 -23.87
CA MET A 275 -6.31 -5.01 -22.51
C MET A 275 -5.24 -5.43 -21.51
N ASN A 276 -4.94 -4.57 -20.53
CA ASN A 276 -4.10 -4.90 -19.37
C ASN A 276 -4.82 -4.44 -18.11
N ARG A 277 -5.59 -5.35 -17.50
CA ARG A 277 -6.59 -4.99 -16.47
C ARG A 277 -6.45 -5.82 -15.20
N LEU A 278 -6.53 -5.16 -14.05
CA LEU A 278 -6.65 -5.74 -12.73
C LEU A 278 -8.13 -5.75 -12.29
N LEU A 279 -8.71 -6.94 -12.20
CA LEU A 279 -10.00 -7.18 -11.58
C LEU A 279 -9.80 -7.39 -10.07
N GLN A 280 -10.20 -6.39 -9.31
CA GLN A 280 -10.12 -6.39 -7.86
C GLN A 280 -11.50 -6.58 -7.26
N GLY A 281 -11.59 -7.41 -6.23
CA GLY A 281 -12.84 -7.56 -5.48
C GLY A 281 -12.61 -8.34 -4.22
N ASP A 282 -13.51 -8.19 -3.26
CA ASP A 282 -13.40 -8.87 -1.97
C ASP A 282 -13.42 -10.41 -2.14
N VAL A 283 -12.99 -11.16 -1.14
CA VAL A 283 -13.02 -12.62 -1.11
C VAL A 283 -14.46 -13.09 -1.28
N GLY A 284 -14.75 -13.84 -2.35
CA GLY A 284 -16.10 -14.31 -2.67
C GLY A 284 -17.05 -13.23 -3.23
N SER A 285 -16.51 -12.13 -3.75
CA SER A 285 -17.26 -11.14 -4.55
C SER A 285 -17.65 -11.62 -5.96
N GLY A 286 -17.23 -12.83 -6.36
CA GLY A 286 -17.57 -13.40 -7.67
C GLY A 286 -16.60 -13.02 -8.81
N LYS A 287 -15.33 -12.71 -8.51
CA LYS A 287 -14.31 -12.48 -9.55
C LYS A 287 -14.24 -13.60 -10.60
N THR A 288 -14.34 -14.86 -10.15
CA THR A 288 -14.32 -16.04 -11.03
C THR A 288 -15.42 -16.04 -12.08
N VAL A 289 -16.65 -15.59 -11.75
CA VAL A 289 -17.73 -15.56 -12.77
C VAL A 289 -17.48 -14.46 -13.81
N VAL A 290 -16.97 -13.30 -13.39
CA VAL A 290 -16.61 -12.21 -14.30
C VAL A 290 -15.48 -12.64 -15.24
N ALA A 291 -14.42 -13.25 -14.72
CA ALA A 291 -13.35 -13.81 -15.54
C ALA A 291 -13.84 -14.93 -16.46
N GLY A 292 -14.67 -15.85 -15.97
CA GLY A 292 -15.25 -16.92 -16.78
C GLY A 292 -16.09 -16.40 -17.95
N LEU A 293 -16.88 -15.34 -17.74
CA LEU A 293 -17.66 -14.69 -18.81
C LEU A 293 -16.76 -13.97 -19.82
N ALA A 294 -15.65 -13.37 -19.38
CA ALA A 294 -14.66 -12.79 -20.30
C ALA A 294 -13.97 -13.89 -21.14
N MET A 295 -13.62 -15.02 -20.52
CA MET A 295 -13.09 -16.19 -21.23
C MET A 295 -14.10 -16.74 -22.25
N PHE A 296 -15.37 -16.86 -21.86
CA PHE A 296 -16.45 -17.24 -22.76
C PHE A 296 -16.56 -16.27 -23.95
N ALA A 297 -16.47 -14.96 -23.72
CA ALA A 297 -16.47 -13.98 -24.80
C ALA A 297 -15.32 -14.21 -25.80
N ALA A 298 -14.10 -14.45 -25.33
CA ALA A 298 -12.97 -14.80 -26.20
C ALA A 298 -13.23 -16.06 -27.03
N VAL A 299 -13.83 -17.09 -26.42
CA VAL A 299 -14.23 -18.34 -27.11
C VAL A 299 -15.26 -18.09 -28.20
N THR A 300 -16.25 -17.23 -27.96
CA THR A 300 -17.22 -16.89 -29.02
C THR A 300 -16.60 -16.15 -30.21
N ALA A 301 -15.42 -15.53 -30.04
CA ALA A 301 -14.63 -14.93 -31.11
C ALA A 301 -13.72 -15.93 -31.85
N GLY A 302 -13.82 -17.23 -31.54
CA GLY A 302 -12.98 -18.29 -32.10
C GLY A 302 -11.54 -18.26 -31.59
N MET A 303 -11.33 -17.79 -30.36
CA MET A 303 -10.02 -17.76 -29.69
C MET A 303 -10.04 -18.64 -28.43
N GLN A 304 -8.88 -19.13 -28.03
CA GLN A 304 -8.69 -19.83 -26.76
C GLN A 304 -8.50 -18.82 -25.62
N ALA A 305 -8.92 -19.21 -24.42
CA ALA A 305 -8.63 -18.48 -23.19
C ALA A 305 -7.92 -19.38 -22.18
N ALA A 306 -6.96 -18.83 -21.43
CA ALA A 306 -6.21 -19.58 -20.43
C ALA A 306 -6.26 -18.90 -19.07
N ILE A 307 -6.43 -19.66 -17.99
CA ILE A 307 -6.36 -19.17 -16.61
C ILE A 307 -5.25 -19.88 -15.82
N MET A 308 -4.30 -19.09 -15.32
CA MET A 308 -3.19 -19.53 -14.49
C MET A 308 -3.48 -19.27 -13.01
N VAL A 309 -3.31 -20.29 -12.19
CA VAL A 309 -3.60 -20.26 -10.74
C VAL A 309 -2.46 -20.89 -9.92
N PRO A 310 -2.26 -20.51 -8.65
CA PRO A 310 -0.99 -20.80 -7.96
C PRO A 310 -0.82 -22.26 -7.53
N THR A 311 -1.91 -23.00 -7.33
CA THR A 311 -1.87 -24.39 -6.84
C THR A 311 -2.75 -25.33 -7.66
N GLU A 312 -2.44 -26.63 -7.61
CA GLU A 312 -3.18 -27.64 -8.37
C GLU A 312 -4.63 -27.78 -7.88
N ILE A 313 -4.86 -27.70 -6.56
CA ILE A 313 -6.23 -27.70 -6.01
C ILE A 313 -7.05 -26.53 -6.55
N LEU A 314 -6.46 -25.34 -6.64
CA LEU A 314 -7.15 -24.19 -7.23
C LEU A 314 -7.44 -24.43 -8.71
N ALA A 315 -6.52 -25.04 -9.45
CA ALA A 315 -6.71 -25.37 -10.86
C ALA A 315 -7.87 -26.35 -11.03
N GLU A 316 -7.95 -27.41 -10.22
CA GLU A 316 -9.07 -28.35 -10.22
C GLU A 316 -10.39 -27.66 -9.86
N GLN A 317 -10.39 -26.76 -8.87
CA GLN A 317 -11.61 -26.03 -8.48
C GLN A 317 -12.13 -25.12 -9.58
N HIS A 318 -11.24 -24.38 -10.24
CA HIS A 318 -11.60 -23.53 -11.37
C HIS A 318 -12.05 -24.37 -12.57
N PHE A 319 -11.38 -25.49 -12.83
CA PHE A 319 -11.76 -26.44 -13.87
C PHE A 319 -13.19 -26.97 -13.69
N GLU A 320 -13.52 -27.49 -12.50
CA GLU A 320 -14.86 -28.00 -12.20
C GLU A 320 -15.91 -26.88 -12.23
N SER A 321 -15.59 -25.70 -11.69
CA SER A 321 -16.52 -24.56 -11.66
C SER A 321 -16.83 -24.07 -13.08
N LEU A 322 -15.82 -23.93 -13.94
CA LEU A 322 -16.00 -23.50 -15.32
C LEU A 322 -16.76 -24.55 -16.13
N ARG A 323 -16.52 -25.85 -15.90
CA ARG A 323 -17.25 -26.93 -16.58
C ARG A 323 -18.73 -26.96 -16.20
N GLN A 324 -19.07 -26.61 -14.96
CA GLN A 324 -20.45 -26.45 -14.52
C GLN A 324 -21.11 -25.20 -15.12
N LEU A 325 -20.37 -24.10 -15.25
CA LEU A 325 -20.88 -22.84 -15.80
C LEU A 325 -21.01 -22.86 -17.33
N PHE A 326 -20.15 -23.60 -18.02
CA PHE A 326 -20.05 -23.66 -19.49
C PHE A 326 -19.96 -25.12 -19.97
N PRO A 327 -21.02 -25.93 -19.80
CA PRO A 327 -21.00 -27.36 -20.11
C PRO A 327 -20.79 -27.69 -21.60
N GLU A 328 -21.05 -26.73 -22.48
CA GLU A 328 -20.88 -26.83 -23.92
C GLU A 328 -19.46 -26.59 -24.41
N LEU A 329 -18.57 -26.05 -23.56
CA LEU A 329 -17.19 -25.74 -23.92
C LEU A 329 -16.24 -26.90 -23.63
N SER A 330 -15.22 -27.05 -24.47
CA SER A 330 -14.10 -27.94 -24.26
C SER A 330 -13.11 -27.29 -23.31
N ILE A 331 -13.01 -27.82 -22.08
CA ILE A 331 -12.12 -27.30 -21.04
C ILE A 331 -11.06 -28.35 -20.73
N ALA A 332 -9.78 -27.94 -20.67
CA ALA A 332 -8.66 -28.80 -20.30
C ALA A 332 -7.95 -28.32 -19.04
N LEU A 333 -7.42 -29.26 -18.26
CA LEU A 333 -6.58 -29.02 -17.10
C LEU A 333 -5.11 -29.28 -17.47
N LEU A 334 -4.20 -28.37 -17.11
CA LEU A 334 -2.75 -28.52 -17.28
C LEU A 334 -2.00 -28.16 -15.98
N THR A 335 -1.63 -29.17 -15.19
CA THR A 335 -0.89 -29.00 -13.93
C THR A 335 0.50 -29.67 -13.98
N GLY A 336 1.31 -29.45 -12.94
CA GLY A 336 2.66 -30.02 -12.85
C GLY A 336 2.64 -31.52 -12.51
N GLY A 337 1.64 -31.96 -11.73
CA GLY A 337 1.46 -33.33 -11.26
C GLY A 337 0.85 -34.31 -12.28
N MET A 338 0.46 -33.86 -13.48
CA MET A 338 -0.15 -34.74 -14.49
C MET A 338 0.81 -35.84 -14.95
N LYS A 339 0.25 -37.03 -15.22
CA LYS A 339 1.02 -38.13 -15.83
C LYS A 339 1.45 -37.75 -17.25
N ALA A 340 2.60 -38.26 -17.68
CA ALA A 340 3.18 -37.91 -18.98
C ALA A 340 2.23 -38.17 -20.17
N ALA A 341 1.46 -39.26 -20.14
CA ALA A 341 0.49 -39.57 -21.19
C ALA A 341 -0.67 -38.56 -21.23
N GLU A 342 -1.30 -38.28 -20.08
CA GLU A 342 -2.41 -37.32 -19.96
C GLU A 342 -1.95 -35.91 -20.37
N ARG A 343 -0.76 -35.51 -19.93
CA ARG A 343 -0.15 -34.23 -20.28
C ARG A 343 0.07 -34.11 -21.79
N ARG A 344 0.58 -35.16 -22.44
CA ARG A 344 0.81 -35.17 -23.89
C ARG A 344 -0.50 -34.99 -24.65
N THR A 345 -1.55 -35.72 -24.27
CA THR A 345 -2.89 -35.58 -24.88
C THR A 345 -3.43 -34.17 -24.71
N ALA A 346 -3.29 -33.58 -23.51
CA ALA A 346 -3.72 -32.20 -23.26
C ALA A 346 -2.96 -31.19 -24.15
N LEU A 347 -1.64 -31.31 -24.27
CA LEU A 347 -0.83 -30.43 -25.13
C LEU A 347 -1.20 -30.55 -26.62
N GLU A 348 -1.46 -31.76 -27.11
CA GLU A 348 -1.91 -32.00 -28.48
C GLU A 348 -3.30 -31.39 -28.72
N ALA A 349 -4.23 -31.50 -27.76
CA ALA A 349 -5.56 -30.89 -27.84
C ALA A 349 -5.51 -29.35 -27.79
N ILE A 350 -4.63 -28.78 -26.96
CA ILE A 350 -4.45 -27.31 -26.84
C ILE A 350 -3.88 -26.74 -28.14
N SER A 351 -2.81 -27.34 -28.68
CA SER A 351 -2.13 -26.85 -29.89
C SER A 351 -2.96 -27.04 -31.17
N SER A 352 -3.82 -28.05 -31.21
CA SER A 352 -4.74 -28.29 -32.33
C SER A 352 -6.02 -27.46 -32.28
N GLY A 353 -6.28 -26.71 -31.20
CA GLY A 353 -7.47 -25.88 -31.05
C GLY A 353 -8.74 -26.66 -30.69
N GLN A 354 -8.62 -27.90 -30.22
CA GLN A 354 -9.76 -28.71 -29.74
C GLN A 354 -10.25 -28.31 -28.35
N VAL A 355 -9.50 -27.44 -27.66
CA VAL A 355 -9.78 -26.94 -26.31
C VAL A 355 -10.08 -25.45 -26.40
N ASP A 356 -11.22 -25.04 -25.85
CA ASP A 356 -11.66 -23.64 -25.79
C ASP A 356 -11.02 -22.91 -24.60
N ILE A 357 -11.05 -23.56 -23.42
CA ILE A 357 -10.54 -22.99 -22.17
C ILE A 357 -9.48 -23.90 -21.54
N ILE A 358 -8.34 -23.30 -21.16
CA ILE A 358 -7.25 -24.01 -20.50
C ILE A 358 -7.13 -23.50 -19.06
N VAL A 359 -7.22 -24.41 -18.08
CA VAL A 359 -7.00 -24.12 -16.66
C VAL A 359 -5.70 -24.78 -16.23
N GLY A 360 -4.83 -24.07 -15.51
CA GLY A 360 -3.57 -24.67 -15.11
C GLY A 360 -2.74 -23.88 -14.11
N THR A 361 -1.64 -24.48 -13.70
CA THR A 361 -0.64 -23.80 -12.85
C THR A 361 0.43 -23.13 -13.68
N HIS A 362 1.59 -22.82 -13.10
CA HIS A 362 2.78 -22.36 -13.83
C HIS A 362 3.22 -23.32 -14.97
N ALA A 363 2.62 -24.52 -15.09
CA ALA A 363 2.77 -25.39 -16.25
C ALA A 363 2.36 -24.71 -17.57
N LEU A 364 1.38 -23.78 -17.56
CA LEU A 364 0.85 -23.08 -18.75
C LEU A 364 1.88 -22.22 -19.49
N ILE A 365 2.93 -21.77 -18.79
CA ILE A 365 3.96 -20.88 -19.32
C ILE A 365 5.26 -21.62 -19.70
N GLN A 366 5.31 -22.95 -19.55
CA GLN A 366 6.47 -23.74 -19.93
C GLN A 366 6.68 -23.74 -21.44
N GLU A 367 7.92 -23.83 -21.91
CA GLU A 367 8.28 -23.75 -23.34
C GLU A 367 7.48 -24.73 -24.23
N SER A 368 7.21 -25.93 -23.72
CA SER A 368 6.49 -26.99 -24.45
C SER A 368 5.01 -26.71 -24.71
N VAL A 369 4.42 -25.67 -24.10
CA VAL A 369 3.03 -25.29 -24.31
C VAL A 369 2.92 -24.33 -25.49
N SER A 370 2.20 -24.76 -26.53
CA SER A 370 1.85 -23.96 -27.71
C SER A 370 0.34 -23.93 -27.85
N TYR A 371 -0.21 -22.72 -28.01
CA TYR A 371 -1.63 -22.48 -28.18
C TYR A 371 -1.97 -22.33 -29.66
N HIS A 372 -3.17 -22.75 -30.06
CA HIS A 372 -3.65 -22.57 -31.43
C HIS A 372 -3.93 -21.09 -31.73
N LYS A 373 -4.73 -20.44 -30.88
CA LYS A 373 -5.09 -19.02 -31.02
C LYS A 373 -5.49 -18.42 -29.68
N LEU A 374 -4.51 -18.10 -28.84
CA LEU A 374 -4.74 -17.54 -27.51
C LEU A 374 -5.15 -16.06 -27.61
N GLY A 375 -6.35 -15.72 -27.13
CA GLY A 375 -6.89 -14.36 -27.15
C GLY A 375 -6.89 -13.68 -25.78
N LEU A 376 -7.07 -14.43 -24.69
CA LEU A 376 -7.15 -13.91 -23.33
C LEU A 376 -6.36 -14.78 -22.35
N VAL A 377 -5.53 -14.15 -21.51
CA VAL A 377 -4.85 -14.77 -20.39
C VAL A 377 -5.34 -14.19 -19.07
N VAL A 378 -5.72 -15.07 -18.15
CA VAL A 378 -6.19 -14.72 -16.82
C VAL A 378 -5.18 -15.21 -15.79
N THR A 379 -4.79 -14.36 -14.83
CA THR A 379 -3.94 -14.78 -13.69
C THR A 379 -4.69 -14.54 -12.39
N ASP A 380 -4.99 -15.61 -11.64
CA ASP A 380 -5.61 -15.52 -10.31
C ASP A 380 -4.54 -15.44 -9.21
N GLU A 381 -4.83 -14.70 -8.13
CA GLU A 381 -3.88 -14.42 -7.04
C GLU A 381 -2.50 -13.96 -7.54
N GLN A 382 -2.50 -12.93 -8.40
CA GLN A 382 -1.31 -12.50 -9.15
C GLN A 382 -0.05 -12.25 -8.30
N HIS A 383 -0.21 -11.87 -7.03
CA HIS A 383 0.90 -11.60 -6.10
C HIS A 383 1.77 -12.84 -5.82
N ARG A 384 1.29 -14.05 -6.16
CA ARG A 384 2.07 -15.30 -6.07
C ARG A 384 2.98 -15.54 -7.28
N PHE A 385 2.84 -14.76 -8.34
CA PHE A 385 3.59 -14.94 -9.58
C PHE A 385 4.60 -13.81 -9.80
N GLY A 386 5.83 -14.18 -10.16
CA GLY A 386 6.89 -13.22 -10.44
C GLY A 386 6.61 -12.40 -11.72
N VAL A 387 7.24 -11.23 -11.83
CA VAL A 387 7.18 -10.37 -13.04
C VAL A 387 7.52 -11.16 -14.31
N LYS A 388 8.57 -12.00 -14.27
CA LYS A 388 8.99 -12.84 -15.40
C LYS A 388 7.92 -13.83 -15.84
N GLN A 389 7.21 -14.45 -14.90
CA GLN A 389 6.16 -15.44 -15.23
C GLN A 389 4.98 -14.79 -15.93
N ARG A 390 4.58 -13.60 -15.48
CA ARG A 390 3.51 -12.80 -16.11
C ARG A 390 3.89 -12.38 -17.53
N ARG A 391 5.13 -11.91 -17.72
CA ARG A 391 5.67 -11.58 -19.05
C ARG A 391 5.69 -12.79 -19.98
N LEU A 392 6.17 -13.95 -19.51
CA LEU A 392 6.18 -15.18 -20.30
C LEU A 392 4.77 -15.61 -20.72
N PHE A 393 3.76 -15.42 -19.85
CA PHE A 393 2.38 -15.78 -20.21
C PHE A 393 1.83 -14.89 -21.32
N ARG A 394 2.17 -13.61 -21.29
CA ARG A 394 1.85 -12.65 -22.36
C ARG A 394 2.55 -13.02 -23.68
N GLU A 395 3.78 -13.52 -23.62
CA GLU A 395 4.56 -13.94 -24.80
C GLU A 395 4.08 -15.29 -25.40
N LYS A 396 3.12 -16.00 -24.80
CA LYS A 396 2.61 -17.29 -25.31
C LYS A 396 1.62 -17.18 -26.47
N GLY A 397 1.09 -16.00 -26.74
CA GLY A 397 0.22 -15.72 -27.88
C GLY A 397 0.70 -14.49 -28.64
N ASP A 398 -0.07 -14.07 -29.63
CA ASP A 398 0.18 -12.84 -30.39
C ASP A 398 -0.31 -11.61 -29.60
N ASN A 399 0.32 -11.37 -28.45
CA ASN A 399 -0.06 -10.36 -27.46
C ASN A 399 -1.53 -10.46 -26.96
N PRO A 400 -1.94 -11.62 -26.40
CA PRO A 400 -3.28 -11.85 -25.87
C PRO A 400 -3.63 -10.85 -24.77
N ASP A 401 -4.90 -10.45 -24.70
CA ASP A 401 -5.42 -9.60 -23.63
C ASP A 401 -5.11 -10.19 -22.24
N VAL A 402 -4.78 -9.32 -21.28
CA VAL A 402 -4.32 -9.71 -19.94
C VAL A 402 -5.33 -9.26 -18.89
N LEU A 403 -5.88 -10.22 -18.15
CA LEU A 403 -6.73 -10.01 -16.98
C LEU A 403 -6.07 -10.58 -15.72
N MET A 404 -5.73 -9.74 -14.77
CA MET A 404 -5.21 -10.16 -13.46
C MET A 404 -6.32 -10.08 -12.42
N MET A 405 -6.38 -11.05 -11.51
CA MET A 405 -7.31 -11.03 -10.38
C MET A 405 -6.55 -10.99 -9.06
N THR A 406 -7.11 -10.27 -8.10
CA THR A 406 -6.64 -10.31 -6.72
C THR A 406 -7.80 -10.39 -5.75
N ALA A 407 -7.67 -11.26 -4.75
CA ALA A 407 -8.60 -11.31 -3.62
C ALA A 407 -8.26 -10.31 -2.53
N THR A 408 -7.04 -9.77 -2.53
CA THR A 408 -6.63 -8.75 -1.59
C THR A 408 -7.15 -7.40 -2.07
N PRO A 409 -8.00 -6.72 -1.28
CA PRO A 409 -8.35 -5.34 -1.57
C PRO A 409 -7.07 -4.51 -1.44
N ILE A 410 -6.58 -4.02 -2.57
CA ILE A 410 -5.52 -3.01 -2.63
C ILE A 410 -6.21 -1.65 -2.58
N PRO A 411 -5.83 -0.75 -1.65
CA PRO A 411 -6.34 0.62 -1.65
C PRO A 411 -6.23 1.21 -3.06
N ARG A 412 -7.29 1.88 -3.53
CA ARG A 412 -7.32 2.37 -4.92
C ARG A 412 -6.12 3.28 -5.22
N THR A 413 -5.71 4.07 -4.23
CA THR A 413 -4.43 4.81 -4.19
C THR A 413 -3.24 3.97 -4.63
N LEU A 414 -3.00 2.86 -3.95
CA LEU A 414 -1.87 1.96 -4.19
C LEU A 414 -2.01 1.19 -5.50
N ALA A 415 -3.23 0.78 -5.86
CA ALA A 415 -3.46 0.08 -7.12
C ALA A 415 -3.04 0.95 -8.32
N ILE A 416 -3.36 2.25 -8.25
CA ILE A 416 -3.06 3.23 -9.30
C ILE A 416 -1.57 3.55 -9.38
N THR A 417 -0.85 3.55 -8.26
CA THR A 417 0.57 3.93 -8.23
C THR A 417 1.51 2.75 -8.43
N ALA A 418 1.23 1.59 -7.82
CA ALA A 418 2.08 0.40 -7.91
C ALA A 418 1.83 -0.45 -9.18
N PHE A 419 0.64 -0.34 -9.77
CA PHE A 419 0.26 -1.05 -11.00
C PHE A 419 -0.21 -0.06 -12.07
N GLY A 420 0.41 1.12 -12.10
CA GLY A 420 -0.07 2.30 -12.83
C GLY A 420 -0.18 2.18 -14.34
N ASP A 421 0.34 1.11 -14.95
CA ASP A 421 0.12 0.73 -16.34
C ASP A 421 -1.18 -0.07 -16.57
N MET A 422 -1.77 -0.64 -15.51
CA MET A 422 -3.00 -1.44 -15.57
C MET A 422 -4.26 -0.61 -15.33
N ASP A 423 -5.35 -0.97 -16.00
CA ASP A 423 -6.69 -0.48 -15.64
C ASP A 423 -7.28 -1.31 -14.50
N VAL A 424 -8.07 -0.71 -13.63
CA VAL A 424 -8.58 -1.37 -12.42
C VAL A 424 -10.10 -1.40 -12.46
N SER A 425 -10.67 -2.61 -12.46
CA SER A 425 -12.11 -2.83 -12.23
C SER A 425 -12.33 -3.27 -10.79
N ILE A 426 -13.33 -2.69 -10.13
CA ILE A 426 -13.62 -2.95 -8.72
C ILE A 426 -14.97 -3.65 -8.57
N ILE A 427 -14.98 -4.80 -7.89
CA ILE A 427 -16.19 -5.47 -7.41
C ILE A 427 -16.29 -5.26 -5.89
N ASN A 428 -17.04 -4.23 -5.49
CA ASN A 428 -17.26 -3.85 -4.09
C ASN A 428 -18.59 -4.37 -3.51
N GLN A 429 -19.34 -5.16 -4.27
CA GLN A 429 -20.61 -5.77 -3.81
C GLN A 429 -20.45 -7.27 -3.64
N LEU A 430 -20.98 -7.81 -2.53
CA LEU A 430 -21.09 -9.24 -2.32
C LEU A 430 -22.35 -9.79 -3.02
N PRO A 431 -22.34 -11.05 -3.51
CA PRO A 431 -23.52 -11.68 -4.09
C PRO A 431 -24.70 -11.75 -3.09
N ALA A 432 -25.92 -11.71 -3.63
CA ALA A 432 -27.14 -11.81 -2.83
C ALA A 432 -27.22 -13.15 -2.06
N GLY A 433 -27.71 -13.10 -0.81
CA GLY A 433 -27.89 -14.29 0.04
C GLY A 433 -26.70 -14.66 0.94
N ARG A 434 -25.57 -13.94 0.84
CA ARG A 434 -24.43 -14.13 1.74
C ARG A 434 -24.65 -13.38 3.06
N LYS A 435 -24.53 -14.08 4.19
CA LYS A 435 -24.64 -13.46 5.52
C LYS A 435 -23.28 -12.85 5.93
N PRO A 436 -23.27 -11.64 6.53
CA PRO A 436 -22.03 -11.05 7.01
C PRO A 436 -21.43 -11.89 8.14
N ILE A 437 -20.10 -12.00 8.15
CA ILE A 437 -19.38 -12.77 9.16
C ILE A 437 -19.38 -12.00 10.48
N ILE A 438 -19.88 -12.61 11.55
CA ILE A 438 -19.88 -12.00 12.88
C ILE A 438 -18.46 -12.10 13.42
N THR A 439 -17.79 -10.95 13.51
CA THR A 439 -16.40 -10.87 13.99
C THR A 439 -16.39 -10.40 15.44
N ARG A 440 -15.69 -11.12 16.33
CA ARG A 440 -15.55 -10.77 17.75
C ARG A 440 -14.10 -10.80 18.18
N TRP A 441 -13.67 -9.77 18.87
CA TRP A 441 -12.39 -9.74 19.57
C TRP A 441 -12.57 -10.18 21.02
N VAL A 442 -11.76 -11.14 21.44
CA VAL A 442 -11.71 -11.67 22.81
C VAL A 442 -10.28 -11.68 23.33
N LYS A 443 -10.15 -11.63 24.67
CA LYS A 443 -8.85 -11.77 25.34
C LYS A 443 -8.51 -13.24 25.53
N HIS A 444 -7.22 -13.56 25.69
CA HIS A 444 -6.76 -14.93 25.92
C HIS A 444 -7.44 -15.59 27.14
N GLN A 445 -7.74 -14.82 28.19
CA GLN A 445 -8.43 -15.33 29.38
C GLN A 445 -9.86 -15.82 29.09
N GLN A 446 -10.45 -15.41 27.96
CA GLN A 446 -11.79 -15.80 27.52
C GLN A 446 -11.77 -16.97 26.54
N LEU A 447 -10.58 -17.48 26.16
CA LEU A 447 -10.45 -18.61 25.25
C LEU A 447 -11.23 -19.86 25.72
N PRO A 448 -11.24 -20.25 27.01
CA PRO A 448 -12.05 -21.37 27.48
C PRO A 448 -13.56 -21.21 27.18
N THR A 449 -14.07 -19.98 27.23
CA THR A 449 -15.46 -19.68 26.86
C THR A 449 -15.71 -19.85 25.36
N VAL A 450 -14.72 -19.53 24.53
CA VAL A 450 -14.79 -19.75 23.08
C VAL A 450 -14.79 -21.25 22.78
N LEU A 451 -13.91 -22.03 23.43
CA LEU A 451 -13.84 -23.47 23.23
C LEU A 451 -15.16 -24.17 23.61
N ALA A 452 -15.75 -23.82 24.74
CA ALA A 452 -17.08 -24.35 25.14
C ALA A 452 -18.22 -23.96 24.18
N TRP A 453 -18.09 -22.83 23.48
CA TRP A 453 -19.02 -22.47 22.41
C TRP A 453 -18.75 -23.27 21.12
N LEU A 454 -17.47 -23.50 20.77
CA LEU A 454 -17.09 -24.32 19.62
C LEU A 454 -17.61 -25.75 19.72
N GLU A 455 -17.65 -26.35 20.92
CA GLU A 455 -18.25 -27.68 21.14
C GLU A 455 -19.67 -27.74 20.55
N ARG A 456 -20.51 -26.73 20.82
CA ARG A 456 -21.89 -26.66 20.31
C ARG A 456 -21.95 -26.47 18.80
N GLU A 457 -21.03 -25.69 18.23
CA GLU A 457 -20.96 -25.51 16.77
C GLU A 457 -20.52 -26.81 16.08
N LEU A 458 -19.59 -27.55 16.67
CA LEU A 458 -19.13 -28.84 16.18
C LEU A 458 -20.24 -29.90 16.26
N GLU A 459 -21.05 -29.91 17.32
CA GLU A 459 -22.24 -30.78 17.45
C GLU A 459 -23.27 -30.57 16.32
N VAL A 460 -23.44 -29.33 15.85
CA VAL A 460 -24.31 -29.03 14.68
C VAL A 460 -23.61 -29.26 13.33
N GLY A 461 -22.45 -29.91 13.35
CA GLY A 461 -21.69 -30.32 12.18
C GLY A 461 -20.92 -29.19 11.51
N ALA A 462 -20.54 -28.13 12.23
CA ALA A 462 -19.62 -27.12 11.73
C ALA A 462 -18.20 -27.69 11.57
N GLN A 463 -17.40 -27.02 10.75
CA GLN A 463 -15.95 -27.21 10.71
C GLN A 463 -15.26 -25.90 11.07
N VAL A 464 -14.10 -26.01 11.70
CA VAL A 464 -13.40 -24.90 12.33
C VAL A 464 -12.00 -24.75 11.75
N TYR A 465 -11.64 -23.53 11.37
CA TYR A 465 -10.26 -23.16 11.14
C TYR A 465 -9.67 -22.54 12.40
N PHE A 466 -8.49 -23.00 12.82
CA PHE A 466 -7.81 -22.52 14.00
C PHE A 466 -6.39 -22.06 13.63
N ILE A 467 -6.16 -20.75 13.63
CA ILE A 467 -4.94 -20.14 13.11
C ILE A 467 -3.97 -19.83 14.24
N SER A 468 -2.76 -20.36 14.12
CA SER A 468 -1.61 -20.04 14.98
C SER A 468 -0.80 -18.89 14.38
N PRO A 469 -0.31 -17.93 15.20
CA PRO A 469 0.49 -16.81 14.73
C PRO A 469 1.81 -17.26 14.11
N LEU A 470 2.27 -16.51 13.11
CA LEU A 470 3.66 -16.52 12.68
C LEU A 470 4.48 -15.55 13.55
N ILE A 471 5.72 -15.92 13.84
CA ILE A 471 6.74 -15.10 14.47
C ILE A 471 7.79 -14.84 13.40
N GLU A 472 7.90 -13.58 12.95
CA GLU A 472 8.75 -13.15 11.83
C GLU A 472 10.23 -13.56 11.98
N GLU A 473 10.69 -13.83 13.20
CA GLU A 473 12.08 -14.16 13.52
C GLU A 473 12.41 -15.67 13.47
N SER A 474 11.42 -16.59 13.47
CA SER A 474 11.73 -18.04 13.51
C SER A 474 10.59 -18.97 13.09
N GLU A 475 10.69 -19.52 11.88
CA GLU A 475 9.80 -20.58 11.38
C GLU A 475 9.80 -21.88 12.22
N ALA A 476 10.85 -22.11 13.02
CA ALA A 476 10.92 -23.29 13.90
C ALA A 476 10.00 -23.12 15.11
N LEU A 477 9.87 -21.89 15.60
CA LEU A 477 8.98 -21.52 16.70
C LEU A 477 7.51 -21.57 16.25
N ASP A 478 7.22 -21.18 15.01
CA ASP A 478 5.88 -21.25 14.42
C ASP A 478 5.35 -22.68 14.33
N LEU A 479 6.19 -23.60 13.85
CA LEU A 479 5.85 -25.01 13.77
C LEU A 479 5.56 -25.58 15.16
N LYS A 480 6.38 -25.22 16.15
CA LYS A 480 6.18 -25.64 17.53
C LYS A 480 4.85 -25.11 18.08
N ASN A 481 4.55 -23.83 17.91
CA ASN A 481 3.30 -23.24 18.38
C ASN A 481 2.07 -23.91 17.76
N ALA A 482 2.13 -24.26 16.47
CA ALA A 482 1.01 -24.92 15.79
C ALA A 482 0.83 -26.38 16.24
N VAL A 483 1.92 -27.10 16.49
CA VAL A 483 1.89 -28.47 17.05
C VAL A 483 1.40 -28.48 18.49
N ASP A 484 1.89 -27.55 19.32
CA ASP A 484 1.44 -27.40 20.71
C ASP A 484 -0.06 -27.10 20.76
N LEU A 485 -0.54 -26.19 19.89
CA LEU A 485 -1.95 -25.86 19.75
C LEU A 485 -2.80 -27.05 19.29
N GLN A 486 -2.31 -27.86 18.35
CA GLN A 486 -2.99 -29.10 17.95
C GLN A 486 -3.15 -30.03 19.15
N SER A 487 -2.06 -30.28 19.89
CA SER A 487 -2.09 -31.15 21.07
C SER A 487 -3.04 -30.64 22.15
N ASP A 488 -3.10 -29.33 22.37
CA ASP A 488 -4.02 -28.71 23.33
C ASP A 488 -5.49 -28.90 22.93
N LEU A 489 -5.79 -28.76 21.63
CA LEU A 489 -7.15 -28.95 21.10
C LEU A 489 -7.56 -30.43 21.13
N GLU A 490 -6.67 -31.35 20.76
CA GLU A 490 -6.90 -32.79 20.89
C GLU A 490 -7.16 -33.19 22.34
N ALA A 491 -6.39 -32.64 23.29
CA ALA A 491 -6.60 -32.88 24.71
C ALA A 491 -7.93 -32.30 25.23
N HIS A 492 -8.38 -31.16 24.69
CA HIS A 492 -9.62 -30.51 25.09
C HIS A 492 -10.87 -31.22 24.56
N PHE A 493 -10.91 -31.51 23.26
CA PHE A 493 -12.10 -32.09 22.61
C PHE A 493 -12.13 -33.63 22.63
N GLY A 494 -11.00 -34.28 22.92
CA GLY A 494 -10.87 -35.74 22.99
C GLY A 494 -11.14 -36.42 21.65
N GLU A 495 -11.45 -37.72 21.69
CA GLU A 495 -11.62 -38.57 20.50
C GLU A 495 -12.88 -38.25 19.66
N GLN A 496 -13.77 -37.38 20.15
CA GLN A 496 -15.03 -37.05 19.46
C GLN A 496 -14.82 -36.07 18.30
N VAL A 497 -13.70 -35.35 18.28
CA VAL A 497 -13.39 -34.31 17.30
C VAL A 497 -12.05 -34.61 16.66
N THR A 498 -12.04 -34.68 15.34
CA THR A 498 -10.81 -34.87 14.57
C THR A 498 -10.11 -33.54 14.33
N VAL A 499 -8.86 -33.46 14.76
CA VAL A 499 -8.01 -32.27 14.61
C VAL A 499 -6.83 -32.64 13.70
N ASP A 500 -6.62 -31.87 12.63
CA ASP A 500 -5.43 -31.99 11.79
C ASP A 500 -4.62 -30.70 11.78
N LEU A 501 -3.35 -30.82 11.43
CA LEU A 501 -2.41 -29.71 11.33
C LEU A 501 -1.95 -29.50 9.88
N LEU A 502 -1.97 -28.25 9.43
CA LEU A 502 -1.41 -27.83 8.16
C LEU A 502 -0.37 -26.73 8.35
N HIS A 503 0.86 -26.94 7.89
CA HIS A 503 1.92 -25.94 7.98
C HIS A 503 2.77 -25.81 6.70
N GLY A 504 3.55 -24.73 6.61
CA GLY A 504 4.26 -24.35 5.38
C GLY A 504 5.30 -25.35 4.91
N LYS A 505 5.97 -26.02 5.85
CA LYS A 505 7.02 -27.02 5.59
C LYS A 505 6.52 -28.38 5.08
N MET A 506 5.21 -28.64 5.10
CA MET A 506 4.66 -29.90 4.58
C MET A 506 4.84 -29.98 3.07
N LYS A 507 5.01 -31.18 2.54
CA LYS A 507 5.05 -31.39 1.09
C LYS A 507 3.68 -31.08 0.50
N ASN A 508 3.63 -30.59 -0.74
CA ASN A 508 2.36 -30.22 -1.39
C ASN A 508 1.36 -31.38 -1.39
N ALA A 509 1.81 -32.60 -1.71
CA ALA A 509 0.94 -33.79 -1.67
C ALA A 509 0.31 -34.06 -0.28
N GLU A 510 1.03 -33.76 0.81
CA GLU A 510 0.50 -33.92 2.19
C GLU A 510 -0.52 -32.82 2.50
N LYS A 511 -0.21 -31.56 2.14
CA LYS A 511 -1.15 -30.44 2.27
C LYS A 511 -2.44 -30.72 1.51
N ASP A 512 -2.32 -31.25 0.29
CA ASP A 512 -3.46 -31.53 -0.55
C ASP A 512 -4.33 -32.65 0.03
N ALA A 513 -3.71 -33.70 0.57
CA ALA A 513 -4.43 -34.78 1.25
C ALA A 513 -5.20 -34.29 2.49
N ILE A 514 -4.59 -33.45 3.33
CA ILE A 514 -5.23 -32.89 4.53
C ILE A 514 -6.37 -31.95 4.14
N MET A 515 -6.16 -31.10 3.14
CA MET A 515 -7.21 -30.20 2.65
C MET A 515 -8.39 -30.95 2.03
N GLN A 516 -8.13 -32.07 1.33
CA GLN A 516 -9.19 -32.95 0.85
C GLN A 516 -9.93 -33.63 2.00
N ALA A 517 -9.23 -34.16 3.00
CA ALA A 517 -9.85 -34.75 4.19
C ALA A 517 -10.76 -33.74 4.93
N PHE A 518 -10.28 -32.51 5.09
CA PHE A 518 -11.07 -31.41 5.65
C PHE A 518 -12.28 -31.08 4.75
N LYS A 519 -12.12 -30.99 3.43
CA LYS A 519 -13.26 -30.75 2.51
C LYS A 519 -14.32 -31.87 2.58
N GLU A 520 -13.89 -33.12 2.74
CA GLU A 520 -14.74 -34.32 2.86
C GLU A 520 -15.36 -34.51 4.25
N ARG A 521 -15.12 -33.57 5.19
CA ARG A 521 -15.60 -33.62 6.59
C ARG A 521 -15.04 -34.79 7.41
N LYS A 522 -13.89 -35.35 7.00
CA LYS A 522 -13.13 -36.31 7.80
C LYS A 522 -12.41 -35.63 8.97
N THR A 523 -12.15 -34.33 8.82
CA THR A 523 -11.49 -33.48 9.80
C THR A 523 -12.46 -32.39 10.26
N ASN A 524 -12.64 -32.22 11.57
CA ASN A 524 -13.53 -31.23 12.16
C ASN A 524 -12.84 -29.88 12.38
N ILE A 525 -11.61 -29.91 12.92
CA ILE A 525 -10.80 -28.71 13.20
C ILE A 525 -9.50 -28.80 12.39
N LEU A 526 -9.21 -27.76 11.60
CA LEU A 526 -7.92 -27.62 10.93
C LEU A 526 -7.10 -26.53 11.62
N VAL A 527 -6.05 -26.97 12.31
CA VAL A 527 -5.01 -26.09 12.86
C VAL A 527 -4.06 -25.71 11.74
N SER A 528 -3.75 -24.42 11.60
CA SER A 528 -2.77 -24.01 10.60
C SER A 528 -2.06 -22.72 10.96
N THR A 529 -0.92 -22.49 10.33
CA THR A 529 -0.32 -21.15 10.22
C THR A 529 -1.03 -20.34 9.12
N THR A 530 -0.45 -19.23 8.65
CA THR A 530 -0.99 -18.41 7.55
C THR A 530 -1.14 -19.14 6.21
N VAL A 531 -0.72 -20.40 6.12
CA VAL A 531 -0.67 -21.19 4.89
C VAL A 531 -2.07 -21.57 4.37
N ILE A 532 -3.13 -21.42 5.18
CA ILE A 532 -4.54 -21.51 4.72
C ILE A 532 -4.90 -20.45 3.65
N GLU A 533 -3.97 -19.55 3.30
CA GLU A 533 -4.06 -18.69 2.11
C GLU A 533 -4.32 -19.47 0.79
N VAL A 534 -4.06 -20.77 0.72
CA VAL A 534 -4.40 -21.57 -0.48
C VAL A 534 -5.93 -21.61 -0.65
N GLY A 535 -6.44 -21.08 -1.77
CA GLY A 535 -7.82 -20.69 -2.10
C GLY A 535 -8.97 -21.70 -1.94
N VAL A 536 -8.81 -22.79 -1.19
CA VAL A 536 -9.75 -23.89 -1.09
C VAL A 536 -11.09 -23.44 -0.50
N ASN A 537 -12.17 -23.66 -1.26
CA ASN A 537 -13.53 -23.43 -0.79
C ASN A 537 -14.04 -24.61 0.06
N VAL A 538 -14.31 -24.36 1.35
CA VAL A 538 -14.97 -25.33 2.24
C VAL A 538 -16.28 -24.73 2.77
N PRO A 539 -17.43 -24.96 2.09
CA PRO A 539 -18.70 -24.31 2.44
C PRO A 539 -19.23 -24.61 3.84
N ASN A 540 -18.80 -25.72 4.45
CA ASN A 540 -19.20 -26.15 5.79
C ASN A 540 -18.29 -25.62 6.90
N ALA A 541 -17.16 -24.97 6.56
CA ALA A 541 -16.34 -24.26 7.52
C ALA A 541 -16.99 -22.92 7.88
N THR A 542 -17.59 -22.84 9.05
CA THR A 542 -18.37 -21.68 9.51
C THR A 542 -17.68 -20.88 10.60
N VAL A 543 -16.62 -21.42 11.23
CA VAL A 543 -15.92 -20.74 12.32
C VAL A 543 -14.43 -20.60 12.02
N MET A 544 -13.92 -19.37 12.20
CA MET A 544 -12.51 -19.03 12.09
C MET A 544 -12.04 -18.51 13.46
N VAL A 545 -11.02 -19.12 14.04
CA VAL A 545 -10.37 -18.68 15.29
C VAL A 545 -8.94 -18.28 14.99
N ILE A 546 -8.54 -17.07 15.36
CA ILE A 546 -7.19 -16.54 15.07
C ILE A 546 -6.52 -16.21 16.41
N MET A 547 -5.46 -16.95 16.74
CA MET A 547 -4.64 -16.72 17.94
C MET A 547 -3.65 -15.58 17.74
N ASP A 548 -3.39 -14.83 18.82
CA ASP A 548 -2.55 -13.62 18.81
C ASP A 548 -2.85 -12.71 17.61
N ALA A 549 -4.14 -12.44 17.36
CA ALA A 549 -4.60 -11.72 16.17
C ALA A 549 -3.96 -10.31 16.01
N ASP A 550 -3.46 -9.71 17.10
CA ASP A 550 -2.74 -8.43 17.09
C ASP A 550 -1.35 -8.48 16.44
N ARG A 551 -0.83 -9.68 16.14
CA ARG A 551 0.41 -9.85 15.37
C ARG A 551 0.22 -9.81 13.86
N PHE A 552 -1.03 -9.90 13.39
CA PHE A 552 -1.34 -9.89 11.97
C PHE A 552 -1.69 -8.48 11.48
N GLY A 553 -1.44 -8.23 10.20
CA GLY A 553 -1.97 -7.05 9.50
C GLY A 553 -3.48 -7.12 9.28
N LEU A 554 -4.16 -5.99 9.09
CA LEU A 554 -5.60 -5.98 8.80
C LEU A 554 -5.93 -6.73 7.52
N SER A 555 -5.10 -6.56 6.48
CA SER A 555 -5.23 -7.26 5.21
C SER A 555 -5.16 -8.79 5.37
N GLN A 556 -4.23 -9.31 6.18
CA GLN A 556 -4.11 -10.74 6.48
C GLN A 556 -5.30 -11.27 7.28
N LEU A 557 -5.72 -10.55 8.33
CA LEU A 557 -6.90 -10.91 9.12
C LEU A 557 -8.16 -10.96 8.26
N HIS A 558 -8.31 -10.02 7.32
CA HIS A 558 -9.41 -10.00 6.37
C HIS A 558 -9.42 -11.21 5.44
N GLN A 559 -8.26 -11.58 4.89
CA GLN A 559 -8.13 -12.78 4.06
C GLN A 559 -8.48 -14.06 4.83
N LEU A 560 -7.99 -14.19 6.07
CA LEU A 560 -8.32 -15.32 6.95
C LEU A 560 -9.82 -15.35 7.25
N ARG A 561 -10.41 -14.21 7.63
CA ARG A 561 -11.87 -14.09 7.83
C ARG A 561 -12.64 -14.54 6.59
N GLY A 562 -12.20 -14.15 5.39
CA GLY A 562 -12.83 -14.52 4.11
C GLY A 562 -12.79 -16.01 3.75
N ARG A 563 -12.08 -16.84 4.53
CA ARG A 563 -12.05 -18.31 4.35
C ARG A 563 -13.31 -19.00 4.85
N VAL A 564 -14.08 -18.35 5.73
CA VAL A 564 -15.39 -18.81 6.20
C VAL A 564 -16.53 -18.02 5.55
N GLY A 565 -17.78 -18.43 5.78
CA GLY A 565 -18.94 -17.72 5.23
C GLY A 565 -19.13 -17.93 3.73
N ARG A 566 -18.77 -19.11 3.21
CA ARG A 566 -18.97 -19.48 1.79
C ARG A 566 -20.29 -20.23 1.55
N GLY A 567 -21.01 -20.62 2.60
CA GLY A 567 -22.34 -21.22 2.53
C GLY A 567 -23.46 -20.29 3.04
N HIS A 568 -24.68 -20.83 3.16
CA HIS A 568 -25.85 -20.09 3.69
C HIS A 568 -25.91 -20.02 5.23
N LYS A 569 -25.07 -20.82 5.91
CA LYS A 569 -24.97 -20.83 7.37
C LYS A 569 -24.34 -19.52 7.88
N GLN A 570 -24.77 -19.07 9.06
CA GLN A 570 -24.10 -17.96 9.74
C GLN A 570 -22.65 -18.36 10.04
N SER A 571 -21.71 -17.46 9.80
CA SER A 571 -20.30 -17.71 10.06
C SER A 571 -19.72 -16.69 11.04
N TYR A 572 -18.65 -17.09 11.71
CA TYR A 572 -18.06 -16.39 12.84
C TYR A 572 -16.54 -16.30 12.68
N ALA A 573 -15.97 -15.16 13.06
CA ALA A 573 -14.53 -14.97 13.16
C ALA A 573 -14.18 -14.48 14.57
N VAL A 574 -13.40 -15.25 15.30
CA VAL A 574 -12.98 -14.95 16.67
C VAL A 574 -11.50 -14.57 16.66
N LEU A 575 -11.23 -13.31 17.01
CA LEU A 575 -9.88 -12.76 17.14
C LEU A 575 -9.46 -12.88 18.59
N VAL A 576 -8.51 -13.75 18.90
CA VAL A 576 -7.99 -13.94 20.26
C VAL A 576 -6.71 -13.12 20.38
N ALA A 577 -6.74 -12.03 21.15
CA ALA A 577 -5.60 -11.10 21.21
C ALA A 577 -5.57 -10.30 22.51
N ASN A 578 -4.36 -10.02 23.02
CA ASN A 578 -4.11 -9.14 24.17
C ASN A 578 -3.15 -7.99 23.77
N PRO A 579 -3.55 -7.10 22.84
CA PRO A 579 -2.71 -6.03 22.34
C PRO A 579 -2.23 -5.11 23.47
N LYS A 580 -0.91 -4.92 23.54
CA LYS A 580 -0.27 -4.03 24.52
C LYS A 580 -0.18 -2.58 24.03
N THR A 581 -0.21 -2.36 22.72
CA THR A 581 -0.09 -1.05 22.07
C THR A 581 -1.45 -0.48 21.67
N GLU A 582 -1.56 0.85 21.58
CA GLU A 582 -2.79 1.50 21.09
C GLU A 582 -3.08 1.14 19.63
N SER A 583 -2.06 1.11 18.77
CA SER A 583 -2.18 0.65 17.38
C SER A 583 -2.75 -0.78 17.29
N GLY A 584 -2.32 -1.71 18.16
CA GLY A 584 -2.85 -3.07 18.20
C GLY A 584 -4.33 -3.12 18.61
N LYS A 585 -4.75 -2.27 19.57
CA LYS A 585 -6.16 -2.16 19.97
C LYS A 585 -7.03 -1.58 18.86
N GLU A 586 -6.54 -0.52 18.21
CA GLU A 586 -7.23 0.13 17.10
C GLU A 586 -7.44 -0.84 15.93
N ARG A 587 -6.41 -1.66 15.64
CA ARG A 587 -6.49 -2.73 14.63
C ARG A 587 -7.60 -3.73 14.93
N MET A 588 -7.68 -4.24 16.15
CA MET A 588 -8.72 -5.19 16.55
C MET A 588 -10.11 -4.56 16.46
N LYS A 589 -10.24 -3.30 16.88
CA LYS A 589 -11.50 -2.55 16.81
C LYS A 589 -11.99 -2.42 15.36
N ILE A 590 -11.15 -1.93 14.45
CA ILE A 590 -11.50 -1.77 13.04
C ILE A 590 -11.90 -3.10 12.40
N MET A 591 -11.19 -4.18 12.70
CA MET A 591 -11.51 -5.52 12.19
C MET A 591 -12.89 -6.03 12.64
N THR A 592 -13.39 -5.55 13.79
CA THR A 592 -14.73 -5.90 14.30
C THR A 592 -15.86 -4.98 13.78
N GLU A 593 -15.53 -3.77 13.33
CA GLU A 593 -16.52 -2.75 12.93
C GLU A 593 -16.95 -2.85 11.46
N THR A 594 -16.06 -3.33 10.58
CA THR A 594 -16.35 -3.42 9.15
C THR A 594 -16.05 -4.81 8.57
N THR A 595 -16.87 -5.21 7.61
CA THR A 595 -16.62 -6.40 6.78
C THR A 595 -16.03 -6.06 5.41
N ASP A 596 -15.96 -4.77 5.06
CA ASP A 596 -15.48 -4.30 3.78
C ASP A 596 -13.95 -4.34 3.72
N GLY A 597 -13.43 -5.21 2.86
CA GLY A 597 -12.00 -5.36 2.66
C GLY A 597 -11.28 -4.08 2.18
N PHE A 598 -11.93 -3.21 1.41
CA PHE A 598 -11.31 -1.98 0.90
C PHE A 598 -11.07 -0.98 2.04
N ILE A 599 -12.07 -0.82 2.93
CA ILE A 599 -11.94 0.02 4.12
C ILE A 599 -10.83 -0.51 5.03
N LEU A 600 -10.75 -1.83 5.22
CA LEU A 600 -9.69 -2.45 6.02
C LEU A 600 -8.30 -2.24 5.44
N ALA A 601 -8.16 -2.34 4.11
CA ALA A 601 -6.89 -2.12 3.45
C ALA A 601 -6.43 -0.66 3.52
N GLU A 602 -7.35 0.30 3.41
CA GLU A 602 -7.04 1.72 3.63
C GLU A 602 -6.62 2.02 5.06
N ALA A 603 -7.30 1.40 6.03
CA ALA A 603 -6.94 1.52 7.44
C ALA A 603 -5.55 0.91 7.73
N ASP A 604 -5.24 -0.27 7.17
CA ASP A 604 -3.92 -0.93 7.29
C ASP A 604 -2.81 0.00 6.77
N LEU A 605 -3.06 0.61 5.61
CA LEU A 605 -2.15 1.54 4.95
C LEU A 605 -1.92 2.82 5.79
N LYS A 606 -2.99 3.40 6.35
CA LYS A 606 -2.90 4.56 7.25
C LYS A 606 -2.15 4.25 8.54
N MET A 607 -2.39 3.07 9.14
CA MET A 607 -1.76 2.66 10.39
C MET A 607 -0.25 2.38 10.27
N ARG A 608 0.18 1.81 9.13
CA ARG A 608 1.60 1.48 8.89
C ARG A 608 2.42 2.69 8.45
N GLY A 609 1.78 3.74 7.93
CA GLY A 609 2.46 4.87 7.29
C GLY A 609 3.08 4.49 5.94
N SER A 610 3.41 5.47 5.11
CA SER A 610 3.98 5.24 3.77
C SER A 610 5.40 4.65 3.78
N GLY A 611 6.14 4.75 4.88
CA GLY A 611 7.59 4.45 4.94
C GLY A 611 7.99 3.03 5.39
N GLU A 612 7.14 2.27 6.10
CA GLU A 612 7.50 0.94 6.64
C GLU A 612 6.91 -0.25 5.86
N ILE A 613 5.97 -0.03 4.93
CA ILE A 613 5.30 -1.14 4.22
C ILE A 613 6.26 -1.92 3.32
N PHE A 614 7.38 -1.32 2.94
CA PHE A 614 8.30 -1.91 1.99
C PHE A 614 9.75 -1.75 2.44
N GLY A 615 10.21 -2.71 3.23
CA GLY A 615 11.63 -2.88 3.51
C GLY A 615 12.44 -2.93 2.20
N THR A 616 13.46 -2.08 2.12
CA THR A 616 14.52 -2.06 1.10
C THR A 616 14.09 -2.00 -0.36
N ARG A 617 14.12 -0.80 -0.99
CA ARG A 617 14.39 -0.51 -2.42
C ARG A 617 13.73 -1.38 -3.52
N GLN A 618 12.76 -2.23 -3.20
CA GLN A 618 12.20 -3.25 -4.11
C GLN A 618 10.69 -3.10 -4.36
N SER A 619 10.04 -2.11 -3.75
CA SER A 619 8.64 -1.78 -4.01
C SER A 619 8.56 -0.65 -5.02
N GLY A 620 8.02 -0.92 -6.20
CA GLY A 620 7.85 0.06 -7.29
C GLY A 620 6.85 1.19 -7.01
N LEU A 621 6.74 1.67 -5.77
CA LEU A 621 6.07 2.93 -5.44
C LEU A 621 7.11 4.05 -5.48
N PRO A 622 6.82 5.18 -6.15
CA PRO A 622 7.69 6.34 -6.12
C PRO A 622 7.74 6.92 -4.71
N GLU A 623 8.93 7.27 -4.24
CA GLU A 623 9.08 8.17 -3.10
C GLU A 623 8.81 9.60 -3.56
N PHE A 624 7.69 10.16 -3.09
CA PHE A 624 7.34 11.55 -3.29
C PHE A 624 8.03 12.44 -2.25
N GLN A 625 8.51 13.61 -2.68
CA GLN A 625 9.20 14.59 -1.85
C GLN A 625 8.25 15.25 -0.84
N VAL A 626 7.01 15.54 -1.26
CA VAL A 626 6.04 16.32 -0.46
C VAL A 626 4.69 15.62 -0.37
N ALA A 627 4.25 14.98 -1.44
CA ALA A 627 2.96 14.32 -1.47
C ALA A 627 2.94 13.01 -0.69
N ASN A 628 1.85 12.76 0.02
CA ASN A 628 1.55 11.48 0.61
C ASN A 628 0.34 10.88 -0.11
N ILE A 629 0.55 9.81 -0.88
CA ILE A 629 -0.48 9.15 -1.72
C ILE A 629 -1.75 8.82 -0.90
N ILE A 630 -1.59 8.53 0.38
CA ILE A 630 -2.67 8.10 1.28
C ILE A 630 -3.47 9.31 1.76
N GLU A 631 -2.79 10.33 2.28
CA GLU A 631 -3.43 11.53 2.83
C GLU A 631 -3.96 12.44 1.72
N ASP A 632 -3.25 12.48 0.59
CA ASP A 632 -3.53 13.37 -0.54
C ASP A 632 -4.27 12.66 -1.68
N TYR A 633 -4.96 11.55 -1.39
CA TYR A 633 -5.75 10.81 -2.40
C TYR A 633 -6.69 11.69 -3.22
N PRO A 634 -7.43 12.67 -2.66
CA PRO A 634 -8.28 13.54 -3.46
C PRO A 634 -7.51 14.36 -4.51
N ILE A 635 -6.27 14.77 -4.19
CA ILE A 635 -5.38 15.49 -5.12
C ILE A 635 -4.92 14.53 -6.21
N LEU A 636 -4.52 13.30 -5.83
CA LEU A 636 -4.11 12.25 -6.76
C LEU A 636 -5.21 11.87 -7.76
N GLU A 637 -6.44 11.69 -7.29
CA GLU A 637 -7.58 11.30 -8.14
C GLU A 637 -7.90 12.41 -9.15
N GLU A 638 -7.88 13.67 -8.73
CA GLU A 638 -8.09 14.80 -9.61
C GLU A 638 -6.93 14.97 -10.61
N ALA A 639 -5.68 14.84 -10.15
CA ALA A 639 -4.50 14.84 -11.00
C ALA A 639 -4.56 13.76 -12.10
N ARG A 640 -4.98 12.53 -11.73
CA ARG A 640 -5.21 11.44 -12.68
C ARG A 640 -6.28 11.79 -13.70
N ARG A 641 -7.40 12.35 -13.27
CA ARG A 641 -8.51 12.73 -14.15
C ARG A 641 -8.06 13.75 -15.20
N VAL A 642 -7.33 14.79 -14.78
CA VAL A 642 -6.81 15.82 -15.69
C VAL A 642 -5.78 15.23 -16.64
N ALA A 643 -4.82 14.45 -16.13
CA ALA A 643 -3.82 13.78 -16.97
C ALA A 643 -4.47 12.89 -18.03
N SER A 644 -5.49 12.11 -17.65
CA SER A 644 -6.23 11.25 -18.57
C SER A 644 -6.98 12.05 -19.64
N GLN A 645 -7.60 13.18 -19.28
CA GLN A 645 -8.26 14.08 -20.23
C GLN A 645 -7.29 14.70 -21.24
N ILE A 646 -6.08 15.06 -20.80
CA ILE A 646 -5.05 15.61 -21.69
C ILE A 646 -4.60 14.53 -22.67
N VAL A 647 -4.23 13.36 -22.16
CA VAL A 647 -3.68 12.26 -22.97
C VAL A 647 -4.71 11.64 -23.91
N SER A 648 -6.02 11.75 -23.62
CA SER A 648 -7.06 11.24 -24.51
C SER A 648 -7.29 12.07 -25.77
N VAL A 649 -6.73 13.28 -25.86
CA VAL A 649 -6.80 14.12 -27.06
C VAL A 649 -5.68 13.72 -28.01
N GLU A 650 -6.02 13.36 -29.24
CA GLU A 650 -5.03 13.06 -30.28
C GLU A 650 -4.11 14.28 -30.48
N ASN A 651 -2.80 14.04 -30.55
CA ASN A 651 -1.77 15.07 -30.72
C ASN A 651 -1.80 16.19 -29.67
N TRP A 652 -2.25 15.92 -28.43
CA TRP A 652 -2.21 16.90 -27.33
C TRP A 652 -0.81 17.50 -27.09
N GLN A 653 0.24 16.78 -27.48
CA GLN A 653 1.64 17.22 -27.41
C GLN A 653 1.94 18.41 -28.34
N GLU A 654 1.16 18.58 -29.41
CA GLU A 654 1.27 19.68 -30.37
C GLU A 654 0.45 20.91 -29.93
N ASP A 655 -0.44 20.77 -28.94
CA ASP A 655 -1.25 21.86 -28.43
C ASP A 655 -0.36 22.87 -27.66
N PRO A 656 -0.34 24.16 -28.06
CA PRO A 656 0.43 25.20 -27.38
C PRO A 656 0.12 25.30 -25.88
N ASN A 657 -1.10 24.96 -25.46
CA ASN A 657 -1.52 25.01 -24.05
C ASN A 657 -0.81 23.97 -23.17
N TRP A 658 -0.35 22.85 -23.76
CA TRP A 658 0.28 21.74 -23.03
C TRP A 658 1.78 21.65 -23.25
N SER A 659 2.35 22.44 -24.16
CA SER A 659 3.78 22.44 -24.51
C SER A 659 4.72 22.55 -23.30
N ILE A 660 4.33 23.30 -22.26
CA ILE A 660 5.09 23.46 -21.01
C ILE A 660 5.26 22.14 -20.22
N LEU A 661 4.35 21.19 -20.40
CA LEU A 661 4.39 19.88 -19.74
C LEU A 661 5.51 19.01 -20.31
N LEU A 662 5.73 19.07 -21.63
CA LEU A 662 6.75 18.26 -22.31
C LEU A 662 8.16 18.57 -21.83
N ALA A 663 8.45 19.85 -21.56
CA ALA A 663 9.75 20.29 -21.07
C ALA A 663 10.08 19.79 -19.64
N ASN A 664 9.08 19.29 -18.91
CA ASN A 664 9.20 18.91 -17.49
C ASN A 664 8.88 17.43 -17.25
N LEU A 665 8.59 16.65 -18.30
CA LEU A 665 8.50 15.20 -18.22
C LEU A 665 9.92 14.61 -18.12
N LYS A 666 10.17 13.79 -17.10
CA LYS A 666 11.42 13.03 -16.98
C LYS A 666 11.52 11.95 -18.07
N ASP A 667 12.73 11.62 -18.48
CA ASP A 667 13.01 10.56 -19.46
C ASP A 667 12.49 9.19 -18.98
N ARG A 668 12.07 8.36 -19.95
CA ARG A 668 11.41 7.06 -19.74
C ARG A 668 12.19 6.06 -18.88
N GLU A 669 13.52 6.21 -18.76
CA GLU A 669 14.39 5.23 -18.09
C GLU A 669 14.33 5.26 -16.55
N GLU A 670 13.74 6.29 -15.92
CA GLU A 670 13.67 6.40 -14.44
C GLU A 670 12.49 5.64 -13.78
N LEU A 671 11.63 4.98 -14.57
CA LEU A 671 10.41 4.31 -14.08
C LEU A 671 10.45 2.77 -14.13
N ASP A 672 11.49 2.17 -14.71
CA ASP A 672 11.81 0.73 -14.67
C ASP A 672 12.76 0.41 -13.49
#